data_AF-A0A8B6C1K1-F1
#
_entry.id   AF-A0A8B6C1K1-F1
#
_cell.length_a   1.000
_cell.length_b   1.000
_cell.length_c   1.000
_cell.angle_alpha   90.00
_cell.angle_beta   90.00
_cell.angle_gamma   90.00
#
_symmetry.space_group_name_H-M   'P 1'
#
loop_
_entity.id
_entity.type
_entity.pdbx_description
1 polymer ?
#
loop_
_entity_poly.entity_id
_entity_poly.type
_entity_poly.pdbx_seq_one_letter_code
_entity_poly.pdbx_strand_id
1 'polypeptide(L)'
;MSIRIEDTISVHTPLGEYQIQLCYGDISKQEDKMDIVMVSAFPGDYAAVGGTLIGALKRNLGINVLNLSRNKLMDLRTHFSCWMSKDLDSDLPFKKLLCFERSRTKGCMIDQIRDMFRALVPACGSQETTLITPLLGTGNQGFSESKVLSCMVEAAANWMQAGLPLKCIKIVIYGDNDSDLNSLFSSMKKKIISKTGKKVGGKELTYDIYITYEQRDQNWVSMVTKALHARDKNLKLYTEVQKFDEEKIWQDNVFKTMSCSRKVIAILTPSFVNSKDCLDQFNMAMCCNRLKNSQVLFPFLLSSVESMPVYMQIVQYFDCRVRKEGDVIDIKIDTACSLVMNPTSSNPVNPLDANGDAEKFNYDVFISYSHRQPKQAEKLLNDMTVANSDLKIFFDRSELTMGNMWQTSLYESLDNAECIIALVSPAYFSSTVCQEEYNIALARHLAYPSGVLFIPVLVEPMETIPSHFSRIPIIDGVGEKFEKVVICLIKDVSEWRSNQTKIPYIQNPVDRYSFQSIENERKMMIQNHYNLDLKMKNLVPLKKLDTIKPSPKGEIDVAISFARDTIACAGTLNDIFCKENEKLQISFLNENTQGNLKDLDSAKQVIIILSKEYIQSTHHMQELHLALCRQRESKNKVVVRIFAEEGLPEKPMFIYLLPFDTVVTDKIWKKYHKMSVNDCDMRHKTVMSHKQGMMGSFMILYGTYYALQKTAFEVMESLTSTKEKSVYVPPIICNMVEAKLKDNKYPPTVKMSECMIDIFSDNQKIQIPPVKEKESTTEPDDVSDSPNSKSMPNIVKKTDQKENSPQKATVVKWADEESTKLQKTAEIQISSVKGKENTGAPSKDMHVVKWDDEHQEENTKLQKTAEIQAAMIRTLEKEMNEKDSSNHKTVTKSSSCSLL
;
A
#
# COMPACT_ATOMS: atom_id res chain seq x y z
N MET A 1 39.78 22.76 -2.11
CA MET A 1 40.48 22.08 -3.21
C MET A 1 39.41 21.57 -4.16
N SER A 2 39.55 21.76 -5.48
CA SER A 2 38.65 21.10 -6.44
C SER A 2 38.83 19.58 -6.36
N ILE A 3 37.81 18.84 -6.79
CA ILE A 3 37.84 17.38 -6.74
C ILE A 3 38.59 16.86 -7.97
N ARG A 4 39.64 16.06 -7.73
CA ARG A 4 40.43 15.38 -8.76
C ARG A 4 40.20 13.89 -8.67
N ILE A 5 39.92 13.25 -9.80
CA ILE A 5 39.87 11.79 -9.92
C ILE A 5 41.30 11.27 -9.95
N GLU A 6 41.64 10.35 -9.06
CA GLU A 6 42.96 9.70 -9.02
C GLU A 6 42.94 8.38 -9.80
N ASP A 7 41.95 7.52 -9.56
CA ASP A 7 41.80 6.25 -10.29
C ASP A 7 40.32 5.85 -10.39
N THR A 8 40.00 4.97 -11.33
CA THR A 8 38.65 4.50 -11.64
C THR A 8 38.62 3.00 -11.88
N ILE A 9 37.64 2.31 -11.29
CA ILE A 9 37.30 0.91 -11.58
C ILE A 9 36.02 0.89 -12.42
N SER A 10 36.11 0.39 -13.65
CA SER A 10 34.95 0.12 -14.50
C SER A 10 34.37 -1.26 -14.22
N VAL A 11 33.13 -1.29 -13.78
CA VAL A 11 32.34 -2.52 -13.52
C VAL A 11 31.38 -2.71 -14.68
N HIS A 12 31.58 -3.78 -15.46
CA HIS A 12 30.75 -4.09 -16.62
C HIS A 12 29.64 -5.05 -16.22
N THR A 13 28.41 -4.72 -16.61
CA THR A 13 27.21 -5.53 -16.35
C THR A 13 26.39 -5.70 -17.64
N PRO A 14 25.40 -6.61 -17.68
CA PRO A 14 24.46 -6.68 -18.80
C PRO A 14 23.68 -5.37 -19.05
N LEU A 15 23.54 -4.51 -18.04
CA LEU A 15 22.81 -3.24 -18.13
C LEU A 15 23.70 -2.07 -18.60
N GLY A 16 25.02 -2.28 -18.73
CA GLY A 16 25.98 -1.26 -19.13
C GLY A 16 27.19 -1.17 -18.20
N GLU A 17 27.98 -0.12 -18.40
CA GLU A 17 29.17 0.19 -17.62
C GLU A 17 28.85 1.09 -16.42
N TYR A 18 29.44 0.76 -15.27
CA TYR A 18 29.31 1.43 -13.98
C TYR A 18 30.71 1.76 -13.44
N GLN A 19 30.83 2.79 -12.60
CA GLN A 19 32.15 3.29 -12.18
C GLN A 19 32.28 3.46 -10.66
N ILE A 20 33.43 3.05 -10.13
CA ILE A 20 33.88 3.35 -8.77
C ILE A 20 35.11 4.23 -8.90
N GLN A 21 35.04 5.47 -8.43
CA GLN A 21 36.09 6.47 -8.59
C GLN A 21 36.71 6.83 -7.24
N LEU A 22 38.03 6.72 -7.14
CA LEU A 22 38.80 7.28 -6.02
C LEU A 22 39.14 8.73 -6.36
N CYS A 23 38.78 9.65 -5.47
CA CYS A 23 38.97 11.08 -5.68
C CYS A 23 39.65 11.74 -4.48
N TYR A 24 40.34 12.86 -4.73
CA TYR A 24 40.91 13.73 -3.71
C TYR A 24 40.33 15.14 -3.84
N GLY A 25 40.01 15.77 -2.71
CA GLY A 25 39.56 17.16 -2.67
C GLY A 25 38.47 17.43 -1.64
N ASP A 26 37.71 18.52 -1.84
CA ASP A 26 36.63 18.93 -0.95
C ASP A 26 35.27 18.70 -1.62
N ILE A 27 34.45 17.80 -1.07
CA ILE A 27 33.09 17.50 -1.56
C ILE A 27 32.26 18.78 -1.73
N SER A 28 32.42 19.78 -0.85
CA SER A 28 31.67 21.04 -0.94
C SER A 28 32.10 21.95 -2.10
N LYS A 29 33.11 21.55 -2.87
CA LYS A 29 33.60 22.19 -4.10
C LYS A 29 33.26 21.37 -5.35
N GLN A 30 32.34 20.42 -5.27
CA GLN A 30 31.85 19.67 -6.42
C GLN A 30 31.15 20.60 -7.43
N GLU A 31 31.57 20.53 -8.69
CA GLU A 31 31.03 21.34 -9.79
C GLU A 31 29.95 20.58 -10.58
N ASP A 32 30.19 19.30 -10.90
CA ASP A 32 29.19 18.50 -11.61
C ASP A 32 27.99 18.18 -10.71
N LYS A 33 26.79 18.14 -11.29
CA LYS A 33 25.59 17.64 -10.62
C LYS A 33 25.76 16.16 -10.24
N MET A 34 25.43 15.84 -9.00
CA MET A 34 25.34 14.48 -8.47
C MET A 34 23.95 14.25 -7.89
N ASP A 35 23.43 13.03 -7.99
CA ASP A 35 22.11 12.70 -7.46
C ASP A 35 22.11 12.67 -5.93
N ILE A 36 23.15 12.08 -5.33
CA ILE A 36 23.21 11.88 -3.88
C ILE A 36 24.58 12.30 -3.33
N VAL A 37 24.57 13.17 -2.33
CA VAL A 37 25.71 13.33 -1.40
C VAL A 37 25.45 12.51 -0.13
N MET A 38 26.38 11.65 0.24
CA MET A 38 26.25 10.83 1.46
C MET A 38 27.15 11.36 2.58
N VAL A 39 26.58 11.46 3.78
CA VAL A 39 27.24 11.95 4.99
C VAL A 39 27.09 10.95 6.13
N SER A 40 28.01 10.96 7.09
CA SER A 40 27.90 10.19 8.34
C SER A 40 27.71 11.12 9.54
N ALA A 41 26.80 10.75 10.44
CA ALA A 41 26.46 11.47 11.67
C ALA A 41 26.38 10.50 12.87
N PHE A 42 26.41 11.04 14.08
CA PHE A 42 25.97 10.27 15.25
C PHE A 42 24.43 10.26 15.31
N PRO A 43 23.81 9.25 15.93
CA PRO A 43 22.36 9.13 15.91
C PRO A 43 21.70 10.35 16.54
N GLY A 44 20.92 11.08 15.75
CA GLY A 44 20.26 12.32 16.18
C GLY A 44 21.15 13.56 16.33
N ASP A 45 22.46 13.47 16.09
CA ASP A 45 23.38 14.61 16.17
C ASP A 45 23.97 14.96 14.80
N TYR A 46 23.50 16.10 14.28
CA TYR A 46 23.88 16.65 12.98
C TYR A 46 24.54 18.02 13.11
N ALA A 47 25.21 18.29 14.24
CA ALA A 47 25.89 19.56 14.47
C ALA A 47 26.90 19.86 13.35
N ALA A 48 26.91 21.12 12.89
CA ALA A 48 27.81 21.59 11.84
C ALA A 48 29.21 21.88 12.40
N VAL A 49 29.92 20.83 12.82
CA VAL A 49 31.22 20.92 13.46
C VAL A 49 32.31 21.29 12.45
N GLY A 50 33.22 22.19 12.84
CA GLY A 50 34.43 22.52 12.07
C GLY A 50 35.24 21.28 11.69
N GLY A 51 35.83 21.25 10.49
CA GLY A 51 36.60 20.10 10.00
C GLY A 51 35.79 18.87 9.56
N THR A 52 34.45 18.89 9.65
CA THR A 52 33.59 17.80 9.16
C THR A 52 32.92 18.15 7.83
N LEU A 53 32.51 17.13 7.07
CA LEU A 53 31.72 17.32 5.85
C LEU A 53 30.40 18.07 6.13
N ILE A 54 29.68 17.71 7.21
CA ILE A 54 28.44 18.41 7.60
C ILE A 54 28.72 19.91 7.84
N GLY A 55 29.85 20.23 8.50
CA GLY A 55 30.30 21.61 8.67
C GLY A 55 30.63 22.32 7.36
N ALA A 56 31.30 21.63 6.43
CA ALA A 56 31.66 22.18 5.11
C ALA A 56 30.43 22.44 4.24
N LEU A 57 29.48 21.50 4.18
CA LEU A 57 28.21 21.64 3.47
C LEU A 57 27.43 22.88 3.95
N LYS A 58 27.36 23.09 5.27
CA LYS A 58 26.69 24.28 5.81
C LYS A 58 27.43 25.58 5.47
N ARG A 59 28.75 25.62 5.64
CA ARG A 59 29.55 26.84 5.43
C ARG A 59 29.63 27.26 3.97
N ASN A 60 29.79 26.30 3.07
CA ASN A 60 30.14 26.58 1.68
C ASN A 60 28.92 26.51 0.74
N LEU A 61 27.91 25.71 1.08
CA LEU A 61 26.74 25.46 0.23
C LEU A 61 25.41 25.80 0.93
N GLY A 62 25.43 26.28 2.18
CA GLY A 62 24.20 26.57 2.95
C GLY A 62 23.40 25.32 3.36
N ILE A 63 23.86 24.11 3.03
CA ILE A 63 23.15 22.86 3.31
C ILE A 63 23.25 22.54 4.81
N ASN A 64 22.15 22.75 5.55
CA ASN A 64 22.08 22.48 6.99
C ASN A 64 21.43 21.11 7.27
N VAL A 65 22.26 20.10 7.54
CA VAL A 65 21.83 18.71 7.77
C VAL A 65 20.87 18.58 8.96
N LEU A 66 21.03 19.38 10.02
CA LEU A 66 20.09 19.41 11.15
C LEU A 66 18.70 19.92 10.75
N ASN A 67 18.62 20.85 9.80
CA ASN A 67 17.33 21.30 9.27
C ASN A 67 16.70 20.23 8.38
N LEU A 68 17.51 19.61 7.50
CA LEU A 68 17.06 18.53 6.63
C LEU A 68 16.56 17.32 7.42
N SER A 69 17.20 16.98 8.54
CA SER A 69 16.82 15.82 9.36
C SER A 69 15.45 15.97 10.02
N ARG A 70 14.92 17.18 10.15
CA ARG A 70 13.56 17.41 10.67
C ARG A 70 12.48 17.06 9.65
N ASN A 71 12.84 17.00 8.37
CA ASN A 71 11.90 16.81 7.27
C ASN A 71 12.51 15.89 6.21
N LYS A 72 12.51 14.58 6.48
CA LYS A 72 13.13 13.54 5.64
C LYS A 72 12.17 13.13 4.52
N LEU A 73 12.71 12.79 3.34
CA LEU A 73 11.97 12.03 2.32
C LEU A 73 11.71 10.61 2.83
N MET A 74 12.76 9.96 3.33
CA MET A 74 12.71 8.57 3.75
C MET A 74 13.46 8.40 5.06
N ASP A 75 12.79 7.85 6.08
CA ASP A 75 13.40 7.52 7.36
C ASP A 75 13.60 6.01 7.47
N LEU A 76 14.83 5.59 7.18
CA LEU A 76 15.25 4.19 7.14
C LEU A 76 16.00 3.78 8.41
N ARG A 77 16.03 4.62 9.46
CA ARG A 77 16.92 4.43 10.62
C ARG A 77 16.67 3.14 11.37
N THR A 78 15.42 2.69 11.44
CA THR A 78 15.05 1.42 12.10
C THR A 78 15.72 0.21 11.46
N HIS A 79 15.79 0.18 10.13
CA HIS A 79 16.21 -1.00 9.37
C HIS A 79 17.63 -0.89 8.79
N PHE A 80 18.08 0.33 8.47
CA PHE A 80 19.31 0.62 7.72
C PHE A 80 20.14 1.77 8.30
N SER A 81 19.79 2.26 9.50
CA SER A 81 20.56 3.31 10.19
C SER A 81 20.80 4.57 9.33
N CYS A 82 19.88 4.93 8.44
CA CYS A 82 20.03 6.10 7.58
C CYS A 82 18.71 6.81 7.33
N TRP A 83 18.80 8.01 6.77
CA TRP A 83 17.66 8.73 6.22
C TRP A 83 18.06 9.57 5.01
N MET A 84 17.10 9.82 4.13
CA MET A 84 17.28 10.62 2.91
C MET A 84 16.55 11.96 3.05
N SER A 85 17.17 13.05 2.61
CA SER A 85 16.51 14.36 2.48
C SER A 85 15.55 14.38 1.30
N LYS A 86 14.65 15.37 1.27
CA LYS A 86 14.00 15.77 0.01
C LYS A 86 15.02 16.36 -0.97
N ASP A 87 14.53 16.68 -2.16
CA ASP A 87 15.31 17.39 -3.16
C ASP A 87 15.85 18.69 -2.55
N LEU A 88 17.14 18.90 -2.74
CA LEU A 88 17.85 20.14 -2.42
C LEU A 88 17.60 21.16 -3.54
N ASP A 89 17.92 22.43 -3.29
CA ASP A 89 17.73 23.49 -4.27
C ASP A 89 18.44 23.18 -5.59
N SER A 90 17.76 23.46 -6.71
CA SER A 90 18.19 23.02 -8.05
C SER A 90 19.53 23.61 -8.51
N ASP A 91 19.99 24.69 -7.89
CA ASP A 91 21.30 25.31 -8.12
C ASP A 91 22.44 24.56 -7.43
N LEU A 92 22.18 23.83 -6.34
CA LEU A 92 23.18 23.07 -5.59
C LEU A 92 23.73 21.87 -6.38
N PRO A 93 25.00 21.49 -6.18
CA PRO A 93 25.62 20.38 -6.92
C PRO A 93 25.05 19.00 -6.58
N PHE A 94 24.16 18.90 -5.58
CA PHE A 94 23.58 17.65 -5.11
C PHE A 94 22.07 17.72 -5.21
N LYS A 95 21.42 16.69 -5.77
CA LYS A 95 19.96 16.58 -5.78
C LYS A 95 19.41 16.19 -4.40
N LYS A 96 20.03 15.24 -3.70
CA LYS A 96 19.61 14.78 -2.36
C LYS A 96 20.79 14.54 -1.43
N LEU A 97 20.52 14.52 -0.12
CA LEU A 97 21.45 14.12 0.92
C LEU A 97 21.02 12.82 1.59
N LEU A 98 21.90 11.83 1.60
CA LEU A 98 21.74 10.57 2.36
C LEU A 98 22.58 10.64 3.63
N CYS A 99 21.94 10.65 4.79
CA CYS A 99 22.62 10.68 6.07
C CYS A 99 22.63 9.29 6.71
N PHE A 100 23.81 8.73 6.91
CA PHE A 100 24.03 7.51 7.67
C PHE A 100 24.30 7.84 9.14
N GLU A 101 23.52 7.26 10.05
CA GLU A 101 23.65 7.39 11.50
C GLU A 101 24.39 6.19 12.08
N ARG A 102 25.65 6.40 12.43
CA ARG A 102 26.45 5.34 13.03
C ARG A 102 25.99 5.05 14.45
N SER A 103 25.51 3.84 14.71
CA SER A 103 25.27 3.37 16.08
C SER A 103 26.58 2.90 16.72
N ARG A 104 27.00 3.50 17.84
CA ARG A 104 28.16 3.02 18.61
C ARG A 104 27.90 1.71 19.36
N THR A 105 26.64 1.34 19.54
CA THR A 105 26.20 0.19 20.33
C THR A 105 25.69 -0.98 19.49
N LYS A 106 25.62 -0.83 18.16
CA LYS A 106 25.13 -1.88 17.24
C LYS A 106 26.14 -2.20 16.14
N GLY A 107 26.51 -3.48 16.09
CA GLY A 107 27.18 -4.13 14.95
C GLY A 107 28.64 -3.77 14.79
N CYS A 108 29.34 -4.60 14.01
CA CYS A 108 30.72 -4.32 13.61
C CYS A 108 30.77 -3.31 12.44
N MET A 109 31.97 -2.86 12.07
CA MET A 109 32.15 -1.96 10.91
C MET A 109 31.57 -2.55 9.61
N ILE A 110 31.69 -3.86 9.43
CA ILE A 110 31.18 -4.57 8.25
C ILE A 110 29.65 -4.48 8.19
N ASP A 111 28.97 -4.72 9.31
CA ASP A 111 27.50 -4.55 9.40
C ASP A 111 27.06 -3.14 9.06
N GLN A 112 27.82 -2.13 9.50
CA GLN A 112 27.49 -0.73 9.22
C GLN A 112 27.63 -0.40 7.73
N ILE A 113 28.66 -0.92 7.06
CA ILE A 113 28.81 -0.74 5.62
C ILE A 113 27.74 -1.55 4.85
N ARG A 114 27.36 -2.75 5.32
CA ARG A 114 26.19 -3.48 4.78
C ARG A 114 24.93 -2.63 4.90
N ASP A 115 24.66 -2.05 6.06
CA ASP A 115 23.52 -1.16 6.30
C ASP A 115 23.49 0.02 5.31
N MET A 116 24.66 0.63 5.04
CA MET A 116 24.78 1.70 4.04
C MET A 116 24.38 1.24 2.62
N PHE A 117 24.92 0.13 2.14
CA PHE A 117 24.60 -0.35 0.78
C PHE A 117 23.18 -0.88 0.66
N ARG A 118 22.64 -1.49 1.72
CA ARG A 118 21.21 -1.87 1.77
C ARG A 118 20.31 -0.66 1.61
N ALA A 119 20.68 0.48 2.18
CA ALA A 119 19.95 1.73 2.00
C ALA A 119 20.03 2.30 0.58
N LEU A 120 21.06 1.95 -0.20
CA LEU A 120 21.20 2.43 -1.57
C LEU A 120 20.17 1.82 -2.51
N VAL A 121 19.68 0.61 -2.23
CA VAL A 121 18.63 -0.05 -3.03
C VAL A 121 17.37 0.82 -3.11
N PRO A 122 16.72 1.21 -1.99
CA PRO A 122 15.60 2.13 -2.04
C PRO A 122 15.99 3.58 -2.37
N ALA A 123 17.22 4.02 -2.09
CA ALA A 123 17.65 5.38 -2.41
C ALA A 123 17.85 5.64 -3.91
N CYS A 124 18.34 4.64 -4.66
CA CYS A 124 18.51 4.74 -6.11
C CYS A 124 17.19 4.49 -6.86
N GLY A 125 16.29 3.68 -6.30
CA GLY A 125 15.09 3.25 -7.01
C GLY A 125 15.46 2.40 -8.24
N SER A 126 14.94 2.73 -9.43
CA SER A 126 15.36 2.10 -10.70
C SER A 126 16.25 2.99 -11.56
N GLN A 127 16.40 4.26 -11.21
CA GLN A 127 17.14 5.25 -11.99
C GLN A 127 18.64 5.06 -11.82
N GLU A 128 19.38 5.14 -12.92
CA GLU A 128 20.83 5.26 -12.86
C GLU A 128 21.21 6.47 -11.99
N THR A 129 21.89 6.20 -10.87
CA THR A 129 22.12 7.15 -9.78
C THR A 129 23.62 7.39 -9.60
N THR A 130 24.00 8.66 -9.47
CA THR A 130 25.36 9.09 -9.12
C THR A 130 25.47 9.45 -7.64
N LEU A 131 26.50 8.92 -6.98
CA LEU A 131 26.72 9.06 -5.55
C LEU A 131 28.11 9.66 -5.30
N ILE A 132 28.19 10.63 -4.41
CA ILE A 132 29.45 11.17 -3.89
C ILE A 132 29.47 11.03 -2.36
N THR A 133 30.58 10.52 -1.83
CA THR A 133 30.67 10.17 -0.42
C THR A 133 32.11 10.28 0.09
N PRO A 134 32.35 10.73 1.33
CA PRO A 134 33.65 10.56 1.96
C PRO A 134 33.82 9.11 2.43
N LEU A 135 34.98 8.77 2.99
CA LEU A 135 35.10 7.56 3.79
C LEU A 135 34.26 7.70 5.06
N LEU A 136 33.09 7.06 5.09
CA LEU A 136 32.16 7.22 6.21
C LEU A 136 32.75 6.65 7.49
N GLY A 137 32.60 7.40 8.58
CA GLY A 137 32.97 6.95 9.92
C GLY A 137 34.48 6.91 10.23
N THR A 138 35.35 7.39 9.34
CA THR A 138 36.81 7.39 9.57
C THR A 138 37.33 8.60 10.35
N GLY A 139 36.58 9.71 10.36
CA GLY A 139 36.91 10.92 11.13
C GLY A 139 36.71 10.75 12.65
N ASN A 140 35.90 11.60 13.27
CA ASN A 140 35.60 11.56 14.73
C ASN A 140 34.94 10.24 15.22
N GLN A 141 34.66 9.34 14.30
CA GLN A 141 34.07 8.02 14.52
C GLN A 141 35.16 6.92 14.61
N GLY A 142 36.38 7.15 14.12
CA GLY A 142 37.57 6.34 14.42
C GLY A 142 37.69 5.01 13.67
N PHE A 143 36.97 4.81 12.56
CA PHE A 143 37.24 3.67 11.68
C PHE A 143 38.54 3.86 10.89
N SER A 144 39.22 2.75 10.59
CA SER A 144 40.41 2.74 9.76
C SER A 144 40.06 3.06 8.30
N GLU A 145 40.70 4.06 7.72
CA GLU A 145 40.47 4.49 6.34
C GLU A 145 40.70 3.38 5.32
N SER A 146 41.80 2.64 5.46
CA SER A 146 42.12 1.52 4.58
C SER A 146 41.05 0.42 4.64
N LYS A 147 40.58 0.06 5.85
CA LYS A 147 39.52 -0.93 6.00
C LYS A 147 38.20 -0.47 5.40
N VAL A 148 37.77 0.77 5.70
CA VAL A 148 36.51 1.32 5.16
C VAL A 148 36.57 1.43 3.64
N LEU A 149 37.67 1.95 3.08
CA LEU A 149 37.87 2.03 1.63
C LEU A 149 37.75 0.64 1.01
N SER A 150 38.38 -0.37 1.61
CA SER A 150 38.34 -1.73 1.08
C SER A 150 36.93 -2.32 1.03
N CYS A 151 36.19 -2.18 2.13
CA CYS A 151 34.82 -2.67 2.23
C CYS A 151 33.86 -1.91 1.30
N MET A 152 34.01 -0.58 1.17
CA MET A 152 33.15 0.23 0.29
C MET A 152 33.36 -0.10 -1.19
N VAL A 153 34.61 -0.26 -1.63
CA VAL A 153 34.92 -0.63 -3.03
C VAL A 153 34.43 -2.05 -3.33
N GLU A 154 34.64 -3.00 -2.43
CA GLU A 154 34.14 -4.37 -2.59
C GLU A 154 32.61 -4.42 -2.63
N ALA A 155 31.93 -3.73 -1.70
CA ALA A 155 30.47 -3.66 -1.68
C ALA A 155 29.92 -3.02 -2.95
N ALA A 156 30.48 -1.89 -3.38
CA ALA A 156 30.05 -1.19 -4.60
C ALA A 156 30.18 -2.10 -5.82
N ALA A 157 31.32 -2.76 -6.00
CA ALA A 157 31.55 -3.63 -7.14
C ALA A 157 30.56 -4.81 -7.19
N ASN A 158 30.30 -5.45 -6.05
CA ASN A 158 29.39 -6.59 -5.99
C ASN A 158 27.92 -6.17 -6.15
N TRP A 159 27.47 -5.08 -5.52
CA TRP A 159 26.09 -4.58 -5.68
C TRP A 159 25.82 -4.08 -7.11
N MET A 160 26.77 -3.37 -7.74
CA MET A 160 26.68 -2.99 -9.15
C MET A 160 26.56 -4.24 -10.05
N GLN A 161 27.42 -5.24 -9.85
CA GLN A 161 27.34 -6.52 -10.57
C GLN A 161 26.01 -7.26 -10.32
N ALA A 162 25.40 -7.05 -9.15
CA ALA A 162 24.13 -7.64 -8.79
C ALA A 162 22.92 -6.95 -9.42
N GLY A 163 23.07 -5.73 -9.96
CA GLY A 163 22.01 -4.96 -10.62
C GLY A 163 21.64 -3.65 -9.94
N LEU A 164 22.35 -3.22 -8.89
CA LEU A 164 22.08 -1.94 -8.25
C LEU A 164 22.26 -0.79 -9.25
N PRO A 165 21.33 0.19 -9.35
CA PRO A 165 21.41 1.32 -10.29
C PRO A 165 22.51 2.36 -10.02
N LEU A 166 23.57 2.02 -9.31
CA LEU A 166 24.57 2.98 -8.87
C LEU A 166 25.57 3.28 -9.98
N LYS A 167 25.19 4.14 -10.94
CA LYS A 167 25.97 4.47 -12.15
C LYS A 167 27.41 4.83 -11.86
N CYS A 168 27.60 5.69 -10.86
CA CYS A 168 28.92 6.10 -10.43
C CYS A 168 28.91 6.33 -8.92
N ILE A 169 29.93 5.82 -8.23
CA ILE A 169 30.25 6.20 -6.85
C ILE A 169 31.62 6.90 -6.82
N LYS A 170 31.63 8.17 -6.41
CA LYS A 170 32.84 8.95 -6.12
C LYS A 170 33.15 8.85 -4.62
N ILE A 171 34.21 8.13 -4.27
CA ILE A 171 34.74 8.06 -2.90
C ILE A 171 35.82 9.14 -2.78
N VAL A 172 35.53 10.20 -2.02
CA VAL A 172 36.38 11.40 -1.93
C VAL A 172 37.14 11.43 -0.60
N ILE A 173 38.47 11.45 -0.68
CA ILE A 173 39.36 11.65 0.46
C ILE A 173 39.69 13.14 0.56
N TYR A 174 39.56 13.72 1.75
CA TYR A 174 39.90 15.12 1.96
C TYR A 174 41.43 15.29 2.04
N GLY A 175 42.00 15.97 1.05
CA GLY A 175 43.44 16.14 0.89
C GLY A 175 43.83 16.14 -0.58
N ASP A 176 45.14 16.10 -0.86
CA ASP A 176 45.66 16.16 -2.24
C ASP A 176 46.10 14.78 -2.78
N ASN A 177 46.56 13.88 -1.90
CA ASN A 177 47.04 12.53 -2.25
C ASN A 177 47.23 11.64 -0.99
N ASP A 178 47.19 10.31 -1.15
CA ASP A 178 47.62 9.30 -0.16
C ASP A 178 48.14 8.03 -0.87
N SER A 179 49.44 7.74 -0.74
CA SER A 179 50.09 6.63 -1.46
C SER A 179 49.61 5.25 -1.04
N ASP A 180 49.24 5.08 0.24
CA ASP A 180 48.84 3.79 0.79
C ASP A 180 47.42 3.45 0.33
N LEU A 181 46.52 4.43 0.36
CA LEU A 181 45.15 4.28 -0.14
C LEU A 181 45.13 4.09 -1.67
N ASN A 182 45.98 4.79 -2.42
CA ASN A 182 46.13 4.58 -3.87
C ASN A 182 46.60 3.16 -4.20
N SER A 183 47.60 2.66 -3.45
CA SER A 183 48.12 1.30 -3.62
C SER A 183 47.06 0.25 -3.29
N LEU A 184 46.29 0.48 -2.22
CA LEU A 184 45.16 -0.37 -1.83
C LEU A 184 44.08 -0.40 -2.91
N PHE A 185 43.66 0.77 -3.41
CA PHE A 185 42.65 0.88 -4.47
C PHE A 185 43.11 0.18 -5.76
N SER A 186 44.36 0.39 -6.16
CA SER A 186 44.97 -0.29 -7.32
C SER A 186 44.97 -1.82 -7.16
N SER A 187 45.26 -2.32 -5.95
CA SER A 187 45.21 -3.76 -5.63
C SER A 187 43.79 -4.31 -5.76
N MET A 188 42.78 -3.59 -5.26
CA MET A 188 41.37 -3.97 -5.39
C MET A 188 40.88 -3.93 -6.83
N LYS A 189 41.27 -2.91 -7.60
CA LYS A 189 40.99 -2.81 -9.05
C LYS A 189 41.44 -4.06 -9.79
N LYS A 190 42.68 -4.52 -9.56
CA LYS A 190 43.20 -5.76 -10.13
C LYS A 190 42.35 -6.98 -9.74
N LYS A 191 41.97 -7.11 -8.46
CA LYS A 191 41.12 -8.20 -7.97
C LYS A 191 39.75 -8.19 -8.65
N ILE A 192 39.07 -7.04 -8.70
CA ILE A 192 37.74 -6.89 -9.29
C ILE A 192 37.78 -7.20 -10.78
N ILE A 193 38.74 -6.63 -11.54
CA ILE A 193 38.90 -6.89 -12.97
C ILE A 193 39.16 -8.38 -13.24
N SER A 194 39.96 -9.05 -12.40
CA SER A 194 40.20 -10.49 -12.54
C SER A 194 38.94 -11.34 -12.26
N LYS A 195 38.04 -10.87 -11.37
CA LYS A 195 36.76 -11.52 -11.05
C LYS A 195 35.74 -11.32 -12.18
N THR A 196 35.69 -10.14 -12.80
CA THR A 196 34.74 -9.80 -13.88
C THR A 196 35.18 -10.28 -15.26
N GLY A 197 36.48 -10.41 -15.53
CA GLY A 197 37.03 -10.89 -16.80
C GLY A 197 36.79 -12.37 -17.10
N LYS A 198 36.37 -13.17 -16.10
CA LYS A 198 35.85 -14.52 -16.34
C LYS A 198 34.43 -14.37 -16.90
N LYS A 199 34.30 -14.46 -18.24
CA LYS A 199 33.00 -14.46 -18.96
C LYS A 199 31.95 -15.23 -18.15
N VAL A 200 30.95 -14.51 -17.67
CA VAL A 200 29.66 -15.11 -17.29
C VAL A 200 28.97 -15.45 -18.61
N GLY A 201 29.44 -16.51 -19.29
CA GLY A 201 28.62 -17.22 -20.26
C GLY A 201 27.32 -17.59 -19.54
N GLY A 202 26.18 -17.41 -20.19
CA GLY A 202 24.84 -17.56 -19.59
C GLY A 202 24.83 -18.71 -18.59
N LYS A 203 24.79 -18.38 -17.30
CA LYS A 203 24.91 -19.40 -16.25
C LYS A 203 23.70 -20.31 -16.38
N GLU A 204 23.97 -21.60 -16.53
CA GLU A 204 22.96 -22.63 -16.56
C GLU A 204 22.11 -22.52 -15.28
N LEU A 205 20.78 -22.43 -15.46
CA LEU A 205 19.85 -22.33 -14.33
C LEU A 205 20.03 -23.56 -13.44
N THR A 206 20.27 -23.33 -12.15
CA THR A 206 20.50 -24.40 -11.17
C THR A 206 19.19 -24.82 -10.52
N TYR A 207 18.31 -23.85 -10.27
CA TYR A 207 17.01 -24.06 -9.61
C TYR A 207 15.89 -23.36 -10.39
N ASP A 208 14.70 -23.95 -10.35
CA ASP A 208 13.50 -23.33 -10.89
C ASP A 208 13.02 -22.20 -9.97
N ILE A 209 13.06 -22.42 -8.65
CA ILE A 209 12.56 -21.47 -7.66
C ILE A 209 13.48 -21.46 -6.44
N TYR A 210 13.91 -20.26 -6.04
CA TYR A 210 14.55 -19.99 -4.76
C TYR A 210 13.51 -19.46 -3.78
N ILE A 211 13.41 -20.03 -2.58
CA ILE A 211 12.52 -19.53 -1.52
C ILE A 211 13.35 -18.85 -0.43
N THR A 212 13.17 -17.54 -0.25
CA THR A 212 13.79 -16.77 0.84
C THR A 212 12.78 -16.59 1.98
N TYR A 213 13.22 -16.90 3.20
CA TYR A 213 12.39 -16.90 4.40
C TYR A 213 13.27 -16.89 5.65
N GLU A 214 12.66 -16.58 6.80
CA GLU A 214 13.31 -16.69 8.11
C GLU A 214 13.09 -18.09 8.71
N GLN A 215 14.07 -18.68 9.41
CA GLN A 215 14.01 -20.09 9.85
C GLN A 215 12.74 -20.48 10.63
N ARG A 216 12.18 -19.53 11.40
CA ARG A 216 10.93 -19.71 12.15
C ARG A 216 9.69 -19.88 11.27
N ASP A 217 9.77 -19.48 10.00
CA ASP A 217 8.71 -19.57 8.99
C ASP A 217 8.76 -20.86 8.16
N GLN A 218 9.52 -21.88 8.60
CA GLN A 218 9.65 -23.17 7.91
C GLN A 218 8.30 -23.82 7.57
N ASN A 219 7.30 -23.65 8.43
CA ASN A 219 5.95 -24.19 8.20
C ASN A 219 5.31 -23.60 6.94
N TRP A 220 5.48 -22.30 6.71
CA TRP A 220 5.00 -21.65 5.49
C TRP A 220 5.71 -22.18 4.25
N VAL A 221 7.02 -22.38 4.33
CA VAL A 221 7.81 -22.95 3.23
C VAL A 221 7.36 -24.36 2.88
N SER A 222 7.01 -25.17 3.88
CA SER A 222 6.48 -26.52 3.66
C SER A 222 5.17 -26.49 2.86
N MET A 223 4.25 -25.56 3.20
CA MET A 223 2.98 -25.40 2.49
C MET A 223 3.18 -24.93 1.05
N VAL A 224 4.03 -23.92 0.84
CA VAL A 224 4.36 -23.39 -0.50
C VAL A 224 5.03 -24.48 -1.35
N THR A 225 5.99 -25.20 -0.78
CA THR A 225 6.70 -26.30 -1.46
C THR A 225 5.75 -27.40 -1.89
N LYS A 226 4.83 -27.81 -0.99
CA LYS A 226 3.80 -28.80 -1.29
C LYS A 226 2.89 -28.34 -2.44
N ALA A 227 2.46 -27.08 -2.43
CA ALA A 227 1.62 -26.51 -3.48
C ALA A 227 2.34 -26.40 -4.84
N LEU A 228 3.64 -26.12 -4.85
CA LEU A 228 4.46 -26.11 -6.06
C LEU A 228 4.65 -27.53 -6.63
N HIS A 229 5.05 -28.49 -5.80
CA HIS A 229 5.26 -29.88 -6.24
C HIS A 229 3.97 -30.62 -6.61
N ALA A 230 2.83 -30.19 -6.08
CA ALA A 230 1.53 -30.68 -6.54
C ALA A 230 1.26 -30.35 -8.01
N ARG A 231 1.85 -29.26 -8.54
CA ARG A 231 1.71 -28.82 -9.93
C ARG A 231 2.77 -29.43 -10.83
N ASP A 232 4.02 -29.41 -10.39
CA ASP A 232 5.13 -29.99 -11.12
C ASP A 232 6.12 -30.65 -10.15
N LYS A 233 6.13 -31.99 -10.17
CA LYS A 233 6.96 -32.83 -9.31
C LYS A 233 8.45 -32.74 -9.64
N ASN A 234 8.81 -32.21 -10.82
CA ASN A 234 10.19 -32.12 -11.28
C ASN A 234 10.84 -30.77 -10.92
N LEU A 235 10.12 -29.86 -10.28
CA LEU A 235 10.65 -28.56 -9.88
C LEU A 235 11.86 -28.69 -8.94
N LYS A 236 12.96 -28.07 -9.35
CA LYS A 236 14.15 -27.89 -8.51
C LYS A 236 13.97 -26.67 -7.64
N LEU A 237 13.59 -26.89 -6.39
CA LEU A 237 13.39 -25.84 -5.39
C LEU A 237 14.63 -25.70 -4.52
N TYR A 238 15.06 -24.47 -4.27
CA TYR A 238 16.04 -24.15 -3.23
C TYR A 238 15.29 -23.61 -2.00
N THR A 239 15.29 -24.37 -0.91
CA THR A 239 14.51 -24.08 0.31
C THR A 239 15.36 -24.08 1.57
N GLU A 240 16.69 -24.09 1.48
CA GLU A 240 17.55 -24.09 2.66
C GLU A 240 17.79 -22.66 3.15
N VAL A 241 17.65 -22.43 4.47
CA VAL A 241 18.03 -21.15 5.07
C VAL A 241 19.54 -20.95 4.95
N GLN A 242 19.91 -19.92 4.20
CA GLN A 242 21.31 -19.54 4.03
C GLN A 242 21.82 -18.84 5.30
N LYS A 243 22.97 -19.29 5.80
CA LYS A 243 23.68 -18.61 6.89
C LYS A 243 24.55 -17.52 6.32
N PHE A 244 24.38 -16.30 6.81
CA PHE A 244 25.22 -15.18 6.44
C PHE A 244 26.53 -15.24 7.19
N ASP A 245 27.62 -14.95 6.49
CA ASP A 245 28.93 -14.78 7.08
C ASP A 245 29.06 -13.32 7.56
N GLU A 246 29.01 -13.11 8.88
CA GLU A 246 29.06 -11.79 9.50
C GLU A 246 30.40 -11.06 9.25
N GLU A 247 31.45 -11.80 8.90
CA GLU A 247 32.76 -11.23 8.57
C GLU A 247 32.87 -10.80 7.10
N LYS A 248 31.84 -11.07 6.27
CA LYS A 248 31.83 -10.72 4.86
C LYS A 248 30.89 -9.56 4.55
N ILE A 249 31.38 -8.66 3.69
CA ILE A 249 30.58 -7.54 3.19
C ILE A 249 29.53 -7.97 2.15
N TRP A 250 29.80 -9.06 1.43
CA TRP A 250 28.94 -9.58 0.38
C TRP A 250 28.85 -11.11 0.47
N GLN A 251 27.64 -11.64 0.25
CA GLN A 251 27.36 -13.06 0.32
C GLN A 251 27.33 -13.69 -1.08
N ASP A 252 28.51 -14.00 -1.62
CA ASP A 252 28.66 -14.55 -2.99
C ASP A 252 27.80 -15.81 -3.21
N ASN A 253 27.73 -16.72 -2.24
CA ASN A 253 26.98 -17.97 -2.37
C ASN A 253 25.46 -17.72 -2.45
N VAL A 254 24.94 -16.82 -1.62
CA VAL A 254 23.52 -16.46 -1.62
C VAL A 254 23.14 -15.84 -2.96
N PHE A 255 23.89 -14.80 -3.38
CA PHE A 255 23.63 -14.13 -4.64
C PHE A 255 23.81 -15.05 -5.85
N LYS A 256 24.85 -15.89 -5.89
CA LYS A 256 25.07 -16.84 -6.99
C LYS A 256 23.92 -17.83 -7.11
N THR A 257 23.45 -18.37 -5.99
CA THR A 257 22.33 -19.33 -5.98
C THR A 257 21.05 -18.66 -6.45
N MET A 258 20.75 -17.48 -5.93
CA MET A 258 19.57 -16.69 -6.30
C MET A 258 19.59 -16.26 -7.78
N SER A 259 20.72 -15.75 -8.27
CA SER A 259 20.88 -15.33 -9.67
C SER A 259 20.81 -16.51 -10.65
N CYS A 260 21.25 -17.70 -10.25
CA CYS A 260 21.09 -18.95 -11.01
C CYS A 260 19.70 -19.59 -10.84
N SER A 261 18.78 -18.98 -10.11
CA SER A 261 17.40 -19.46 -9.97
C SER A 261 16.49 -18.74 -10.96
N ARG A 262 15.51 -19.44 -11.55
CA ARG A 262 14.58 -18.83 -12.52
C ARG A 262 13.64 -17.83 -11.84
N LYS A 263 13.09 -18.17 -10.66
CA LYS A 263 12.18 -17.34 -9.86
C LYS A 263 12.63 -17.31 -8.39
N VAL A 264 12.21 -16.29 -7.64
CA VAL A 264 12.50 -16.09 -6.23
C VAL A 264 11.18 -15.80 -5.50
N ILE A 265 10.79 -16.64 -4.56
CA ILE A 265 9.64 -16.40 -3.68
C ILE A 265 10.14 -15.84 -2.35
N ALA A 266 9.58 -14.71 -1.90
CA ALA A 266 9.89 -14.14 -0.58
C ALA A 266 8.72 -14.33 0.38
N ILE A 267 8.96 -15.02 1.50
CA ILE A 267 7.94 -15.31 2.52
C ILE A 267 7.85 -14.11 3.47
N LEU A 268 6.89 -13.22 3.24
CA LEU A 268 6.71 -12.00 4.02
C LEU A 268 5.89 -12.27 5.29
N THR A 269 6.56 -12.08 6.43
CA THR A 269 6.06 -12.26 7.80
C THR A 269 6.74 -11.24 8.73
N PRO A 270 6.28 -11.06 9.99
CA PRO A 270 6.98 -10.24 10.97
C PRO A 270 8.43 -10.67 11.19
N SER A 271 8.72 -11.98 11.18
CA SER A 271 10.08 -12.51 11.32
C SER A 271 10.96 -12.12 10.14
N PHE A 272 10.42 -12.19 8.92
CA PHE A 272 11.15 -11.82 7.71
C PHE A 272 11.55 -10.34 7.70
N VAL A 273 10.61 -9.42 7.91
CA VAL A 273 10.89 -7.97 7.80
C VAL A 273 11.84 -7.45 8.89
N ASN A 274 11.91 -8.16 10.02
CA ASN A 274 12.81 -7.84 11.13
C ASN A 274 14.20 -8.50 11.00
N SER A 275 14.42 -9.35 9.99
CA SER A 275 15.67 -10.06 9.76
C SER A 275 16.52 -9.31 8.73
N LYS A 276 17.70 -8.80 9.14
CA LYS A 276 18.61 -8.07 8.24
C LYS A 276 19.04 -8.92 7.03
N ASP A 277 19.24 -10.22 7.25
CA ASP A 277 19.64 -11.15 6.21
C ASP A 277 18.51 -11.43 5.21
N CYS A 278 17.25 -11.48 5.68
CA CYS A 278 16.08 -11.55 4.81
C CYS A 278 15.94 -10.25 3.99
N LEU A 279 16.17 -9.08 4.58
CA LEU A 279 16.17 -7.80 3.85
C LEU A 279 17.28 -7.75 2.79
N ASP A 280 18.47 -8.29 3.08
CA ASP A 280 19.55 -8.44 2.10
C ASP A 280 19.14 -9.34 0.93
N GLN A 281 18.54 -10.50 1.22
CA GLN A 281 18.06 -11.43 0.20
C GLN A 281 16.94 -10.80 -0.64
N PHE A 282 16.01 -10.07 -0.02
CA PHE A 282 14.96 -9.35 -0.73
C PHE A 282 15.55 -8.30 -1.69
N ASN A 283 16.53 -7.53 -1.23
CA ASN A 283 17.24 -6.55 -2.04
C ASN A 283 18.03 -7.19 -3.19
N MET A 284 18.70 -8.33 -2.95
CA MET A 284 19.37 -9.11 -4.00
C MET A 284 18.37 -9.60 -5.05
N ALA A 285 17.18 -10.02 -4.64
CA ALA A 285 16.13 -10.48 -5.54
C ALA A 285 15.57 -9.34 -6.40
N MET A 286 15.38 -8.15 -5.82
CA MET A 286 15.05 -6.91 -6.55
C MET A 286 16.12 -6.60 -7.63
N CYS A 287 17.40 -6.74 -7.28
CA CYS A 287 18.48 -6.51 -8.25
C CYS A 287 18.50 -7.60 -9.35
N CYS A 288 18.21 -8.86 -9.03
CA CYS A 288 18.06 -9.93 -10.01
C CYS A 288 16.91 -9.66 -10.99
N ASN A 289 15.78 -9.14 -10.50
CA ASN A 289 14.63 -8.72 -11.31
C ASN A 289 15.07 -7.72 -12.38
N ARG A 290 15.85 -6.71 -11.97
CA ARG A 290 16.40 -5.67 -12.86
C ARG A 290 17.42 -6.22 -13.86
N LEU A 291 18.39 -7.03 -13.41
CA LEU A 291 19.41 -7.61 -14.28
C LEU A 291 18.84 -8.47 -15.41
N LYS A 292 17.81 -9.27 -15.08
CA LYS A 292 17.21 -10.19 -16.05
C LYS A 292 16.15 -9.53 -16.92
N ASN A 293 15.77 -8.28 -16.61
CA ASN A 293 14.65 -7.58 -17.24
C ASN A 293 13.40 -8.48 -17.36
N SER A 294 13.11 -9.22 -16.30
CA SER A 294 12.07 -10.24 -16.26
C SER A 294 11.52 -10.36 -14.85
N GLN A 295 10.32 -10.89 -14.70
CA GLN A 295 9.71 -11.11 -13.39
C GLN A 295 10.38 -12.29 -12.65
N VAL A 296 11.25 -11.94 -11.71
CA VAL A 296 12.03 -12.87 -10.89
C VAL A 296 11.49 -12.93 -9.47
N LEU A 297 11.08 -11.81 -8.87
CA LEU A 297 10.68 -11.74 -7.45
C LEU A 297 9.16 -11.87 -7.28
N PHE A 298 8.73 -12.78 -6.41
CA PHE A 298 7.34 -13.11 -6.09
C PHE A 298 7.11 -13.11 -4.56
N PRO A 299 6.82 -11.96 -3.93
CA PRO A 299 6.63 -11.90 -2.48
C PRO A 299 5.25 -12.42 -2.06
N PHE A 300 5.19 -13.26 -1.03
CA PHE A 300 3.96 -13.85 -0.47
C PHE A 300 3.76 -13.32 0.95
N LEU A 301 2.73 -12.50 1.18
CA LEU A 301 2.35 -12.04 2.51
C LEU A 301 1.47 -13.08 3.20
N LEU A 302 2.04 -13.76 4.18
CA LEU A 302 1.42 -14.93 4.84
C LEU A 302 0.93 -14.63 6.25
N SER A 303 1.44 -13.58 6.88
CA SER A 303 0.98 -13.09 8.19
C SER A 303 1.01 -11.57 8.26
N SER A 304 0.22 -11.00 9.17
CA SER A 304 0.15 -9.55 9.32
C SER A 304 1.47 -8.99 9.84
N VAL A 305 1.99 -7.97 9.16
CA VAL A 305 3.23 -7.28 9.51
C VAL A 305 2.89 -5.88 10.02
N GLU A 306 3.28 -5.58 11.26
CA GLU A 306 2.99 -4.28 11.90
C GLU A 306 3.80 -3.12 11.30
N SER A 307 5.06 -3.38 10.91
CA SER A 307 5.93 -2.36 10.31
C SER A 307 6.75 -2.98 9.19
N MET A 308 6.29 -2.81 7.95
CA MET A 308 7.04 -3.22 6.76
C MET A 308 7.86 -2.03 6.24
N PRO A 309 9.13 -2.22 5.85
CA PRO A 309 9.88 -1.16 5.21
C PRO A 309 9.13 -0.60 4.00
N VAL A 310 9.05 0.73 3.89
CA VAL A 310 8.25 1.44 2.86
C VAL A 310 8.56 0.94 1.45
N TYR A 311 9.85 0.73 1.13
CA TYR A 311 10.27 0.25 -0.19
C TYR A 311 9.83 -1.19 -0.50
N MET A 312 9.49 -1.99 0.52
CA MET A 312 8.88 -3.31 0.32
C MET A 312 7.37 -3.21 0.17
N GLN A 313 6.72 -2.21 0.79
CA GLN A 313 5.27 -1.99 0.66
C GLN A 313 4.88 -1.57 -0.76
N ILE A 314 5.80 -0.91 -1.48
CA ILE A 314 5.61 -0.53 -2.89
C ILE A 314 5.86 -1.68 -3.86
N VAL A 315 6.38 -2.82 -3.40
CA VAL A 315 6.55 -4.04 -4.21
C VAL A 315 5.29 -4.89 -4.08
N GLN A 316 4.63 -5.22 -5.20
CA GLN A 316 3.44 -6.07 -5.15
C GLN A 316 3.76 -7.42 -4.52
N TYR A 317 2.88 -7.85 -3.61
CA TYR A 317 2.91 -9.17 -3.00
C TYR A 317 1.57 -9.88 -3.21
N PHE A 318 1.58 -11.20 -3.16
CA PHE A 318 0.37 -11.98 -2.99
C PHE A 318 -0.06 -11.97 -1.53
N ASP A 319 -1.27 -11.48 -1.26
CA ASP A 319 -1.83 -11.56 0.08
C ASP A 319 -2.43 -12.94 0.34
N CYS A 320 -1.61 -13.82 0.89
CA CYS A 320 -2.01 -15.16 1.29
C CYS A 320 -2.75 -15.20 2.63
N ARG A 321 -2.83 -14.09 3.39
CA ARG A 321 -3.46 -14.08 4.72
C ARG A 321 -4.94 -14.42 4.65
N VAL A 322 -5.45 -15.11 5.66
CA VAL A 322 -6.89 -15.31 5.88
C VAL A 322 -7.47 -14.00 6.43
N ARG A 323 -8.34 -13.32 5.68
CA ARG A 323 -8.91 -12.01 6.06
C ARG A 323 -10.43 -12.00 6.18
N LYS A 324 -11.13 -12.94 5.54
CA LYS A 324 -12.60 -12.98 5.47
C LYS A 324 -13.12 -14.39 5.72
N GLU A 325 -14.38 -14.48 6.11
CA GLU A 325 -15.11 -15.75 6.22
C GLU A 325 -15.11 -16.48 4.86
N GLY A 326 -14.67 -17.73 4.86
CA GLY A 326 -14.45 -18.56 3.66
C GLY A 326 -13.03 -18.51 3.06
N ASP A 327 -12.14 -17.63 3.55
CA ASP A 327 -10.73 -17.68 3.15
C ASP A 327 -10.08 -18.95 3.74
N VAL A 328 -9.46 -19.75 2.88
CA VAL A 328 -8.65 -20.91 3.29
C VAL A 328 -7.21 -20.66 2.87
N ILE A 329 -6.30 -20.71 3.83
CA ILE A 329 -4.86 -20.42 3.63
C ILE A 329 -4.24 -21.30 2.54
N ASP A 330 -4.59 -22.59 2.50
CA ASP A 330 -4.11 -23.53 1.49
C ASP A 330 -4.51 -23.10 0.08
N ILE A 331 -5.76 -22.66 -0.11
CA ILE A 331 -6.26 -22.19 -1.40
C ILE A 331 -5.51 -20.93 -1.83
N LYS A 332 -5.27 -19.99 -0.91
CA LYS A 332 -4.54 -18.76 -1.25
C LYS A 332 -3.09 -19.00 -1.63
N ILE A 333 -2.40 -19.90 -0.91
CA ILE A 333 -1.04 -20.33 -1.26
C ILE A 333 -1.04 -21.05 -2.61
N ASP A 334 -2.02 -21.91 -2.84
CA ASP A 334 -2.20 -22.64 -4.08
C ASP A 334 -2.38 -21.69 -5.28
N THR A 335 -3.27 -20.69 -5.16
CA THR A 335 -3.44 -19.62 -6.16
C THR A 335 -2.14 -18.87 -6.41
N ALA A 336 -1.44 -18.43 -5.35
CA ALA A 336 -0.17 -17.71 -5.50
C ALA A 336 0.90 -18.57 -6.22
N CYS A 337 1.00 -19.86 -5.89
CA CYS A 337 1.90 -20.80 -6.57
C CYS A 337 1.54 -21.01 -8.04
N SER A 338 0.25 -21.03 -8.38
CA SER A 338 -0.22 -21.11 -9.78
C SER A 338 0.30 -19.95 -10.62
N LEU A 339 0.23 -18.74 -10.06
CA LEU A 339 0.68 -17.52 -10.73
C LEU A 339 2.20 -17.41 -10.81
N VAL A 340 2.91 -17.93 -9.81
CA VAL A 340 4.36 -18.11 -9.92
C VAL A 340 4.70 -19.02 -11.09
N MET A 341 3.94 -20.07 -11.37
CA MET A 341 4.24 -21.02 -12.46
C MET A 341 3.95 -20.43 -13.84
N ASN A 342 2.83 -19.72 -14.00
CA ASN A 342 2.38 -19.11 -15.25
C ASN A 342 2.29 -17.58 -15.13
N PRO A 343 3.43 -16.85 -15.14
CA PRO A 343 3.39 -15.39 -15.10
C PRO A 343 2.72 -14.85 -16.38
N THR A 344 1.80 -13.91 -16.23
CA THR A 344 1.09 -13.26 -17.33
C THR A 344 2.08 -12.52 -18.25
N SER A 345 1.84 -12.59 -19.56
CA SER A 345 2.76 -12.16 -20.64
C SER A 345 2.98 -10.64 -20.77
N SER A 346 2.55 -9.84 -19.81
CA SER A 346 2.74 -8.38 -19.89
C SER A 346 4.21 -8.05 -19.59
N ASN A 347 4.83 -7.23 -20.45
CA ASN A 347 6.19 -6.75 -20.21
C ASN A 347 6.27 -6.13 -18.79
N PRO A 348 7.18 -6.60 -17.92
CA PRO A 348 7.29 -6.08 -16.57
C PRO A 348 7.88 -4.66 -16.64
N VAL A 349 7.02 -3.65 -16.53
CA VAL A 349 7.44 -2.32 -16.08
C VAL A 349 7.90 -2.48 -14.64
N ASN A 350 9.06 -1.96 -14.25
CA ASN A 350 9.56 -2.03 -12.87
C ASN A 350 8.68 -1.10 -11.98
N PRO A 351 8.40 -1.40 -10.70
CA PRO A 351 7.58 -0.53 -9.83
C PRO A 351 8.15 0.88 -9.62
N LEU A 352 9.40 1.08 -10.02
CA LEU A 352 10.16 2.31 -9.90
C LEU A 352 10.32 3.03 -11.26
N ASP A 353 9.88 2.41 -12.37
CA ASP A 353 9.98 2.94 -13.75
C ASP A 353 8.81 3.86 -14.14
N ALA A 354 8.05 4.38 -13.17
CA ALA A 354 7.02 5.37 -13.43
C ALA A 354 7.63 6.76 -13.70
N ASN A 355 8.38 6.90 -14.79
CA ASN A 355 8.63 8.17 -15.48
C ASN A 355 9.11 7.95 -16.91
N GLY A 356 8.26 8.32 -17.88
CA GLY A 356 8.57 8.39 -19.30
C GLY A 356 7.73 7.41 -20.11
N ASP A 357 6.56 7.87 -20.56
CA ASP A 357 5.61 7.18 -21.42
C ASP A 357 5.19 5.79 -20.91
N ALA A 358 4.30 5.78 -19.90
CA ALA A 358 3.44 4.62 -19.71
C ALA A 358 2.81 4.29 -21.08
N GLU A 359 3.09 3.11 -21.64
CA GLU A 359 2.15 2.52 -22.57
C GLU A 359 0.82 2.53 -21.83
N LYS A 360 -0.06 3.47 -22.21
CA LYS A 360 -1.39 3.58 -21.63
C LYS A 360 -1.99 2.19 -21.75
N PHE A 361 -2.37 1.61 -20.62
CA PHE A 361 -3.08 0.33 -20.53
C PHE A 361 -4.42 0.45 -21.28
N ASN A 362 -4.38 0.40 -22.61
CA ASN A 362 -5.52 0.58 -23.47
C ASN A 362 -6.05 -0.82 -23.77
N TYR A 363 -7.03 -1.23 -22.98
CA TYR A 363 -7.73 -2.50 -23.16
C TYR A 363 -8.96 -2.29 -24.04
N ASP A 364 -9.20 -3.25 -24.92
CA ASP A 364 -10.38 -3.27 -25.76
C ASP A 364 -11.60 -3.69 -24.93
N VAL A 365 -11.40 -4.65 -24.03
CA VAL A 365 -12.43 -5.19 -23.15
C VAL A 365 -11.88 -5.32 -21.73
N PHE A 366 -12.66 -4.90 -20.74
CA PHE A 366 -12.43 -5.18 -19.33
C PHE A 366 -13.51 -6.12 -18.81
N ILE A 367 -13.13 -7.30 -18.32
CA ILE A 367 -14.06 -8.26 -17.73
C ILE A 367 -14.00 -8.12 -16.21
N SER A 368 -15.05 -7.53 -15.65
CA SER A 368 -15.25 -7.41 -14.20
C SER A 368 -16.05 -8.61 -13.68
N TYR A 369 -15.52 -9.33 -12.68
CA TYR A 369 -16.14 -10.53 -12.12
C TYR A 369 -15.71 -10.77 -10.68
N SER A 370 -16.42 -11.65 -9.97
CA SER A 370 -16.01 -12.10 -8.62
C SER A 370 -15.09 -13.30 -8.71
N HIS A 371 -13.88 -13.24 -8.12
CA HIS A 371 -12.95 -14.38 -8.07
C HIS A 371 -13.51 -15.62 -7.36
N ARG A 372 -14.58 -15.47 -6.58
CA ARG A 372 -15.28 -16.61 -5.97
C ARG A 372 -15.95 -17.50 -7.02
N GLN A 373 -16.14 -17.00 -8.25
CA GLN A 373 -16.88 -17.68 -9.30
C GLN A 373 -16.28 -17.38 -10.71
N PRO A 374 -15.12 -17.94 -11.05
CA PRO A 374 -14.39 -17.57 -12.28
C PRO A 374 -14.94 -18.24 -13.55
N LYS A 375 -15.72 -19.33 -13.46
CA LYS A 375 -16.05 -20.21 -14.60
C LYS A 375 -16.69 -19.46 -15.79
N GLN A 376 -17.70 -18.65 -15.53
CA GLN A 376 -18.39 -17.87 -16.58
C GLN A 376 -17.45 -16.81 -17.18
N ALA A 377 -16.60 -16.21 -16.36
CA ALA A 377 -15.60 -15.24 -16.80
C ALA A 377 -14.57 -15.92 -17.72
N GLU A 378 -14.01 -17.06 -17.30
CA GLU A 378 -13.03 -17.82 -18.07
C GLU A 378 -13.60 -18.26 -19.42
N LYS A 379 -14.87 -18.70 -19.44
CA LYS A 379 -15.58 -19.02 -20.67
C LYS A 379 -15.71 -17.80 -21.59
N LEU A 380 -16.14 -16.65 -21.06
CA LEU A 380 -16.25 -15.41 -21.82
C LEU A 380 -14.89 -15.00 -22.42
N LEU A 381 -13.82 -15.05 -21.63
CA LEU A 381 -12.46 -14.77 -22.08
C LEU A 381 -12.05 -15.70 -23.22
N ASN A 382 -12.21 -17.01 -23.04
CA ASN A 382 -11.81 -18.00 -24.03
C ASN A 382 -12.57 -17.79 -25.35
N ASP A 383 -13.89 -17.65 -25.28
CA ASP A 383 -14.72 -17.49 -26.47
C ASP A 383 -14.44 -16.17 -27.20
N MET A 384 -14.19 -15.07 -26.46
CA MET A 384 -13.76 -13.79 -27.05
C MET A 384 -12.39 -13.87 -27.73
N THR A 385 -11.44 -14.54 -27.08
CA THR A 385 -10.07 -14.73 -27.61
C THR A 385 -10.08 -15.60 -28.87
N VAL A 386 -10.92 -16.64 -28.89
CA VAL A 386 -11.11 -17.50 -30.07
C VAL A 386 -11.78 -16.73 -31.22
N ALA A 387 -12.78 -15.91 -30.92
CA ALA A 387 -13.48 -15.13 -31.95
C ALA A 387 -12.60 -14.01 -32.53
N ASN A 388 -11.73 -13.42 -31.72
CA ASN A 388 -10.79 -12.39 -32.16
C ASN A 388 -9.53 -12.38 -31.28
N SER A 389 -8.44 -12.95 -31.79
CA SER A 389 -7.17 -13.06 -31.10
C SER A 389 -6.44 -11.73 -30.90
N ASP A 390 -6.87 -10.66 -31.60
CA ASP A 390 -6.24 -9.33 -31.52
C ASP A 390 -6.84 -8.47 -30.39
N LEU A 391 -7.91 -8.95 -29.72
CA LEU A 391 -8.52 -8.24 -28.60
C LEU A 391 -7.57 -8.18 -27.40
N LYS A 392 -7.28 -6.95 -26.93
CA LYS A 392 -6.64 -6.73 -25.63
C LYS A 392 -7.69 -6.79 -24.52
N ILE A 393 -7.83 -7.96 -23.90
CA ILE A 393 -8.80 -8.18 -22.83
C ILE A 393 -8.09 -8.09 -21.48
N PHE A 394 -8.58 -7.25 -20.57
CA PHE A 394 -8.22 -7.29 -19.16
C PHE A 394 -9.13 -8.28 -18.45
N PHE A 395 -8.55 -9.34 -17.89
CA PHE A 395 -9.31 -10.44 -17.29
C PHE A 395 -9.10 -10.60 -15.79
N ASP A 396 -7.90 -10.41 -15.25
CA ASP A 396 -7.62 -10.70 -13.84
C ASP A 396 -6.55 -9.74 -13.29
N ARG A 397 -6.59 -9.46 -11.98
CA ARG A 397 -5.52 -8.73 -11.28
C ARG A 397 -4.19 -9.46 -11.31
N SER A 398 -4.18 -10.74 -11.65
CA SER A 398 -2.96 -11.48 -11.94
C SER A 398 -2.27 -11.06 -13.25
N GLU A 399 -2.94 -10.33 -14.15
CA GLU A 399 -2.35 -9.65 -15.32
C GLU A 399 -1.61 -8.36 -14.95
N LEU A 400 -1.85 -7.85 -13.74
CA LEU A 400 -1.05 -6.78 -13.15
C LEU A 400 0.28 -7.38 -12.70
N THR A 401 1.37 -6.86 -13.25
CA THR A 401 2.70 -7.43 -13.04
C THR A 401 3.07 -7.36 -11.56
N MET A 402 3.23 -8.53 -10.92
CA MET A 402 3.79 -8.57 -9.57
C MET A 402 5.19 -7.97 -9.55
N GLY A 403 5.50 -7.27 -8.47
CA GLY A 403 6.40 -6.14 -8.46
C GLY A 403 5.68 -4.78 -8.38
N ASN A 404 4.52 -4.53 -9.02
CA ASN A 404 4.01 -3.17 -9.33
C ASN A 404 2.79 -2.63 -8.54
N MET A 405 2.53 -1.32 -8.62
CA MET A 405 1.39 -0.65 -7.98
C MET A 405 0.03 -1.04 -8.60
N TRP A 406 -0.57 -2.15 -8.16
CA TRP A 406 -1.79 -2.75 -8.75
C TRP A 406 -3.03 -1.84 -8.78
N GLN A 407 -3.19 -0.97 -7.79
CA GLN A 407 -4.44 -0.22 -7.60
C GLN A 407 -4.58 0.94 -8.58
N THR A 408 -3.45 1.58 -8.89
CA THR A 408 -3.33 2.57 -9.96
C THR A 408 -3.59 1.89 -11.30
N SER A 409 -2.96 0.75 -11.55
CA SER A 409 -3.17 0.00 -12.80
C SER A 409 -4.61 -0.48 -12.99
N LEU A 410 -5.32 -0.91 -11.93
CA LEU A 410 -6.73 -1.34 -12.03
C LEU A 410 -7.65 -0.18 -12.45
N TYR A 411 -7.55 0.97 -11.77
CA TYR A 411 -8.38 2.13 -12.08
C TYR A 411 -8.02 2.75 -13.43
N GLU A 412 -6.75 2.79 -13.79
CA GLU A 412 -6.30 3.25 -15.11
C GLU A 412 -6.76 2.31 -16.23
N SER A 413 -6.72 0.99 -16.00
CA SER A 413 -7.22 0.00 -16.97
C SER A 413 -8.72 0.16 -17.18
N LEU A 414 -9.48 0.36 -16.09
CA LEU A 414 -10.90 0.67 -16.16
C LEU A 414 -11.21 2.01 -16.83
N ASP A 415 -10.40 3.05 -16.63
CA ASP A 415 -10.61 4.38 -17.23
C ASP A 415 -10.28 4.45 -18.72
N ASN A 416 -9.46 3.51 -19.20
CA ASN A 416 -9.02 3.44 -20.59
C ASN A 416 -9.69 2.30 -21.39
N ALA A 417 -10.42 1.40 -20.76
CA ALA A 417 -11.14 0.33 -21.46
C ALA A 417 -12.19 0.87 -22.46
N GLU A 418 -12.24 0.33 -23.67
CA GLU A 418 -13.29 0.68 -24.66
C GLU A 418 -14.64 0.04 -24.32
N CYS A 419 -14.59 -1.21 -23.85
CA CYS A 419 -15.74 -1.98 -23.41
C CYS A 419 -15.52 -2.51 -21.99
N ILE A 420 -16.55 -2.51 -21.15
CA ILE A 420 -16.53 -3.06 -19.80
C ILE A 420 -17.70 -4.03 -19.68
N ILE A 421 -17.43 -5.28 -19.30
CA ILE A 421 -18.43 -6.32 -19.10
C ILE A 421 -18.40 -6.72 -17.63
N ALA A 422 -19.49 -6.50 -16.91
CA ALA A 422 -19.60 -6.86 -15.50
C ALA A 422 -20.45 -8.11 -15.32
N LEU A 423 -19.82 -9.24 -14.96
CA LEU A 423 -20.48 -10.49 -14.64
C LEU A 423 -20.97 -10.45 -13.20
N VAL A 424 -22.20 -9.99 -13.02
CA VAL A 424 -22.80 -9.74 -11.70
C VAL A 424 -23.43 -11.02 -11.12
N SER A 425 -23.23 -11.21 -9.82
CA SER A 425 -23.67 -12.36 -9.03
C SER A 425 -23.79 -11.96 -7.55
N PRO A 426 -24.38 -12.80 -6.66
CA PRO A 426 -24.37 -12.54 -5.22
C PRO A 426 -22.96 -12.28 -4.66
N ALA A 427 -21.96 -13.01 -5.15
CA ALA A 427 -20.56 -12.85 -4.77
C ALA A 427 -19.93 -11.57 -5.34
N TYR A 428 -20.42 -11.07 -6.48
CA TYR A 428 -20.01 -9.79 -7.05
C TYR A 428 -20.53 -8.64 -6.20
N PHE A 429 -21.82 -8.65 -5.85
CA PHE A 429 -22.45 -7.57 -5.07
C PHE A 429 -21.93 -7.48 -3.64
N SER A 430 -21.39 -8.56 -3.07
CA SER A 430 -20.73 -8.54 -1.76
C SER A 430 -19.24 -8.15 -1.80
N SER A 431 -18.66 -8.01 -2.99
CA SER A 431 -17.24 -7.64 -3.17
C SER A 431 -17.09 -6.14 -3.30
N THR A 432 -16.41 -5.52 -2.33
CA THR A 432 -16.14 -4.07 -2.33
C THR A 432 -15.43 -3.62 -3.59
N VAL A 433 -14.48 -4.39 -4.11
CA VAL A 433 -13.73 -3.97 -5.30
C VAL A 433 -14.56 -4.14 -6.57
N CYS A 434 -15.38 -5.20 -6.68
CA CYS A 434 -16.30 -5.35 -7.81
C CYS A 434 -17.35 -4.24 -7.83
N GLN A 435 -17.79 -3.76 -6.65
CA GLN A 435 -18.63 -2.57 -6.52
C GLN A 435 -17.91 -1.30 -7.02
N GLU A 436 -16.63 -1.10 -6.64
CA GLU A 436 -15.82 0.02 -7.12
C GLU A 436 -15.66 -0.01 -8.65
N GLU A 437 -15.32 -1.18 -9.23
CA GLU A 437 -15.18 -1.40 -10.67
C GLU A 437 -16.50 -1.10 -11.41
N TYR A 438 -17.63 -1.58 -10.87
CA TYR A 438 -18.96 -1.30 -11.42
C TYR A 438 -19.31 0.20 -11.38
N ASN A 439 -19.04 0.87 -10.25
CA ASN A 439 -19.36 2.28 -10.07
C ASN A 439 -18.55 3.16 -11.03
N ILE A 440 -17.27 2.84 -11.25
CA ILE A 440 -16.43 3.49 -12.26
C ILE A 440 -17.01 3.26 -13.66
N ALA A 441 -17.32 2.01 -14.02
CA ALA A 441 -17.89 1.69 -15.32
C ALA A 441 -19.21 2.42 -15.59
N LEU A 442 -20.12 2.40 -14.61
CA LEU A 442 -21.40 3.10 -14.67
C LEU A 442 -21.20 4.61 -14.84
N ALA A 443 -20.27 5.21 -14.07
CA ALA A 443 -20.01 6.64 -14.17
C ALA A 443 -19.43 7.03 -15.54
N ARG A 444 -18.55 6.21 -16.12
CA ARG A 444 -18.01 6.44 -17.47
C ARG A 444 -19.15 6.40 -18.49
N HIS A 445 -20.01 5.39 -18.36
CA HIS A 445 -21.14 5.20 -19.23
C HIS A 445 -22.15 6.36 -19.16
N LEU A 446 -22.45 6.88 -17.97
CA LEU A 446 -23.40 7.99 -17.80
C LEU A 446 -22.82 9.36 -18.20
N ALA A 447 -21.53 9.58 -17.97
CA ALA A 447 -20.86 10.84 -18.32
C ALA A 447 -20.56 10.93 -19.82
N TYR A 448 -20.11 9.82 -20.42
CA TYR A 448 -19.71 9.73 -21.82
C TYR A 448 -20.32 8.49 -22.49
N PRO A 449 -21.63 8.48 -22.79
CA PRO A 449 -22.32 7.31 -23.37
C PRO A 449 -21.76 6.81 -24.71
N SER A 450 -21.06 7.67 -25.45
CA SER A 450 -20.39 7.33 -26.71
C SER A 450 -18.90 6.95 -26.54
N GLY A 451 -18.36 7.06 -25.33
CA GLY A 451 -16.94 6.85 -25.04
C GLY A 451 -16.61 5.52 -24.35
N VAL A 452 -17.61 4.79 -23.87
CA VAL A 452 -17.46 3.44 -23.31
C VAL A 452 -18.72 2.61 -23.51
N LEU A 453 -18.52 1.34 -23.85
CA LEU A 453 -19.57 0.33 -23.83
C LEU A 453 -19.60 -0.36 -22.47
N PHE A 454 -20.66 -0.21 -21.68
CA PHE A 454 -20.79 -0.89 -20.39
C PHE A 454 -21.95 -1.88 -20.39
N ILE A 455 -21.66 -3.15 -20.11
CA ILE A 455 -22.62 -4.25 -20.20
C ILE A 455 -22.61 -5.11 -18.93
N PRO A 456 -23.61 -4.98 -18.04
CA PRO A 456 -23.77 -5.88 -16.92
C PRO A 456 -24.57 -7.14 -17.32
N VAL A 457 -24.08 -8.30 -16.90
CA VAL A 457 -24.66 -9.62 -17.21
C VAL A 457 -24.87 -10.39 -15.90
N LEU A 458 -26.11 -10.77 -15.63
CA LEU A 458 -26.45 -11.62 -14.49
C LEU A 458 -26.07 -13.07 -14.81
N VAL A 459 -25.13 -13.64 -14.07
CA VAL A 459 -24.63 -15.01 -14.31
C VAL A 459 -25.17 -16.04 -13.31
N GLU A 460 -25.82 -15.59 -12.25
CA GLU A 460 -26.43 -16.44 -11.22
C GLU A 460 -27.80 -15.92 -10.80
N PRO A 461 -28.76 -16.82 -10.45
CA PRO A 461 -30.09 -16.39 -10.06
C PRO A 461 -30.06 -15.58 -8.76
N MET A 462 -30.87 -14.53 -8.71
CA MET A 462 -31.04 -13.68 -7.53
C MET A 462 -32.51 -13.34 -7.30
N GLU A 463 -32.91 -13.19 -6.04
CA GLU A 463 -34.27 -12.79 -5.72
C GLU A 463 -34.51 -11.31 -6.01
N THR A 464 -33.55 -10.46 -5.64
CA THR A 464 -33.60 -9.00 -5.87
C THR A 464 -32.22 -8.46 -6.20
N ILE A 465 -32.16 -7.47 -7.10
CA ILE A 465 -30.92 -6.75 -7.43
C ILE A 465 -30.87 -5.49 -6.56
N PRO A 466 -29.74 -5.16 -5.92
CA PRO A 466 -29.64 -3.93 -5.18
C PRO A 466 -29.90 -2.73 -6.12
N SER A 467 -30.78 -1.82 -5.70
CA SER A 467 -31.33 -0.73 -6.52
C SER A 467 -30.30 0.21 -7.13
N HIS A 468 -29.07 0.22 -6.64
CA HIS A 468 -27.97 0.98 -7.22
C HIS A 468 -27.33 0.33 -8.45
N PHE A 469 -27.46 -0.99 -8.61
CA PHE A 469 -27.02 -1.69 -9.81
C PHE A 469 -28.05 -1.61 -10.95
N SER A 470 -29.32 -1.32 -10.64
CA SER A 470 -30.43 -1.30 -11.62
C SER A 470 -30.57 0.01 -12.41
N ARG A 471 -29.55 0.87 -12.45
CA ARG A 471 -29.60 2.16 -13.17
C ARG A 471 -29.51 2.00 -14.69
N ILE A 472 -28.88 0.91 -15.13
CA ILE A 472 -28.91 0.42 -16.49
C ILE A 472 -29.53 -0.98 -16.49
N PRO A 473 -30.15 -1.41 -17.60
CA PRO A 473 -30.66 -2.77 -17.70
C PRO A 473 -29.54 -3.81 -17.60
N ILE A 474 -29.86 -4.98 -17.07
CA ILE A 474 -28.93 -6.11 -16.88
C ILE A 474 -29.34 -7.25 -17.81
N ILE A 475 -28.38 -7.87 -18.50
CA ILE A 475 -28.67 -9.00 -19.38
C ILE A 475 -28.86 -10.27 -18.54
N ASP A 476 -29.91 -11.03 -18.83
CA ASP A 476 -30.12 -12.35 -18.21
C ASP A 476 -29.25 -13.41 -18.89
N GLY A 477 -28.10 -13.70 -18.28
CA GLY A 477 -27.19 -14.78 -18.68
C GLY A 477 -27.29 -16.01 -17.78
N VAL A 478 -28.37 -16.19 -17.01
CA VAL A 478 -28.45 -17.28 -16.04
C VAL A 478 -28.66 -18.63 -16.75
N GLY A 479 -27.84 -19.63 -16.36
CA GLY A 479 -27.94 -21.00 -16.87
C GLY A 479 -27.55 -21.12 -18.35
N GLU A 480 -28.31 -21.88 -19.12
CA GLU A 480 -28.04 -22.16 -20.55
C GLU A 480 -28.11 -20.90 -21.44
N LYS A 481 -28.68 -19.80 -20.93
CA LYS A 481 -28.72 -18.52 -21.65
C LYS A 481 -27.32 -17.92 -21.83
N PHE A 482 -26.38 -18.22 -20.92
CA PHE A 482 -25.05 -17.62 -20.91
C PHE A 482 -24.31 -17.79 -22.24
N GLU A 483 -24.37 -18.98 -22.84
CA GLU A 483 -23.65 -19.26 -24.11
C GLU A 483 -24.13 -18.37 -25.25
N LYS A 484 -25.45 -18.16 -25.34
CA LYS A 484 -26.02 -17.28 -26.35
C LYS A 484 -25.68 -15.81 -26.06
N VAL A 485 -25.68 -15.42 -24.78
CA VAL A 485 -25.25 -14.08 -24.36
C VAL A 485 -23.80 -13.82 -24.77
N VAL A 486 -22.88 -14.78 -24.56
CA VAL A 486 -21.47 -14.65 -24.98
C VAL A 486 -21.35 -14.38 -26.48
N ILE A 487 -22.11 -15.08 -27.33
CA ILE A 487 -22.13 -14.85 -28.79
C ILE A 487 -22.58 -13.42 -29.10
N CYS A 488 -23.63 -12.94 -28.44
CA CYS A 488 -24.09 -11.56 -28.59
C CYS A 488 -23.04 -10.55 -28.14
N LEU A 489 -22.40 -10.75 -26.98
CA LEU A 489 -21.36 -9.86 -26.46
C LEU A 489 -20.17 -9.75 -27.42
N ILE A 490 -19.72 -10.86 -28.02
CA ILE A 490 -18.64 -10.85 -29.02
C ILE A 490 -19.01 -9.98 -30.22
N LYS A 491 -20.23 -10.12 -30.73
CA LYS A 491 -20.75 -9.31 -31.83
C LYS A 491 -20.84 -7.84 -31.43
N ASP A 492 -21.41 -7.56 -30.27
CA ASP A 492 -21.65 -6.21 -29.74
C ASP A 492 -20.35 -5.44 -29.50
N VAL A 493 -19.33 -6.10 -28.91
CA VAL A 493 -17.98 -5.54 -28.77
C VAL A 493 -17.36 -5.27 -30.15
N SER A 494 -17.48 -6.20 -31.09
CA SER A 494 -16.90 -6.03 -32.44
C SER A 494 -17.54 -4.88 -33.23
N GLU A 495 -18.87 -4.75 -33.15
CA GLU A 495 -19.63 -3.65 -33.77
C GLU A 495 -19.29 -2.30 -33.13
N TRP A 496 -19.22 -2.25 -31.80
CA TRP A 496 -18.85 -1.04 -31.06
C TRP A 496 -17.46 -0.54 -31.45
N ARG A 497 -16.47 -1.43 -31.53
CA ARG A 497 -15.10 -1.06 -31.91
C ARG A 497 -14.98 -0.60 -33.36
N SER A 498 -15.77 -1.19 -34.27
CA SER A 498 -15.70 -0.85 -35.69
C SER A 498 -16.34 0.49 -36.02
N ASN A 499 -17.50 0.81 -35.42
CA ASN A 499 -18.33 1.94 -35.85
C ASN A 499 -18.85 2.83 -34.70
N GLN A 500 -18.53 2.54 -33.43
CA GLN A 500 -19.18 3.12 -32.25
C GLN A 500 -20.72 3.10 -32.37
N THR A 501 -21.24 2.04 -32.99
CA THR A 501 -22.66 1.89 -33.32
C THR A 501 -23.50 1.72 -32.06
N LYS A 502 -24.70 2.30 -32.07
CA LYS A 502 -25.59 2.28 -30.91
C LYS A 502 -26.19 0.88 -30.71
N ILE A 503 -25.90 0.25 -29.57
CA ILE A 503 -26.48 -1.05 -29.20
C ILE A 503 -27.91 -0.84 -28.68
N PRO A 504 -28.95 -1.43 -29.31
CA PRO A 504 -30.36 -1.07 -29.07
C PRO A 504 -30.81 -1.15 -27.61
N TYR A 505 -30.40 -2.18 -26.89
CA TYR A 505 -30.85 -2.44 -25.52
C TYR A 505 -30.11 -1.61 -24.46
N ILE A 506 -29.10 -0.83 -24.86
CA ILE A 506 -28.34 0.08 -24.01
C ILE A 506 -28.97 1.50 -24.05
N GLN A 507 -29.94 1.75 -24.92
CA GLN A 507 -30.43 3.09 -25.27
C GLN A 507 -31.51 3.68 -24.36
N ASN A 508 -31.84 3.10 -23.21
CA ASN A 508 -32.74 3.82 -22.32
C ASN A 508 -32.10 5.16 -21.95
N PRO A 509 -32.80 6.31 -22.11
CA PRO A 509 -32.27 7.59 -21.70
C PRO A 509 -32.16 7.58 -20.18
N VAL A 510 -31.03 7.10 -19.67
CA VAL A 510 -30.70 7.26 -18.28
C VAL A 510 -30.43 8.75 -18.09
N ASP A 511 -31.07 9.38 -17.11
CA ASP A 511 -30.81 10.80 -16.84
C ASP A 511 -29.30 10.99 -16.74
N ARG A 512 -28.76 11.87 -17.61
CA ARG A 512 -27.36 12.25 -17.56
C ARG A 512 -27.03 12.60 -16.11
N TYR A 513 -25.93 12.04 -15.64
CA TYR A 513 -25.45 12.25 -14.28
C TYR A 513 -25.47 13.75 -13.92
N SER A 514 -26.17 14.12 -12.85
CA SER A 514 -26.26 15.49 -12.39
C SER A 514 -25.56 15.62 -11.04
N PHE A 515 -24.36 16.24 -11.05
CA PHE A 515 -23.65 16.68 -9.85
C PHE A 515 -24.53 17.55 -8.92
N GLN A 516 -25.63 18.09 -9.44
CA GLN A 516 -26.54 18.97 -8.71
C GLN A 516 -27.25 18.28 -7.54
N SER A 517 -27.54 16.98 -7.63
CA SER A 517 -28.16 16.25 -6.52
C SER A 517 -27.20 16.16 -5.32
N ILE A 518 -25.94 15.80 -5.57
CA ILE A 518 -24.89 15.71 -4.54
C ILE A 518 -24.57 17.11 -3.97
N GLU A 519 -24.50 18.13 -4.82
CA GLU A 519 -24.35 19.53 -4.39
C GLU A 519 -25.49 19.95 -3.43
N ASN A 520 -26.74 19.57 -3.72
CA ASN A 520 -27.89 19.89 -2.89
C ASN A 520 -27.83 19.20 -1.51
N GLU A 521 -27.32 17.97 -1.45
CA GLU A 521 -27.13 17.25 -0.18
C GLU A 521 -26.04 17.89 0.66
N ARG A 522 -24.88 18.20 0.08
CA ARG A 522 -23.82 18.94 0.78
C ARG A 522 -24.34 20.27 1.28
N LYS A 523 -25.10 21.00 0.45
CA LYS A 523 -25.76 22.25 0.85
C LYS A 523 -26.67 22.06 2.06
N MET A 524 -27.53 21.04 2.06
CA MET A 524 -28.44 20.76 3.18
C MET A 524 -27.66 20.37 4.44
N MET A 525 -26.63 19.54 4.30
CA MET A 525 -25.73 19.16 5.39
C MET A 525 -25.07 20.39 6.01
N ILE A 526 -24.54 21.30 5.18
CA ILE A 526 -23.91 22.55 5.64
C ILE A 526 -24.92 23.41 6.40
N GLN A 527 -26.11 23.63 5.83
CA GLN A 527 -27.16 24.45 6.46
C GLN A 527 -27.68 23.87 7.78
N ASN A 528 -27.64 22.55 7.94
CA ASN A 528 -28.12 21.85 9.14
C ASN A 528 -27.08 21.78 10.27
N HIS A 529 -25.80 22.02 9.98
CA HIS A 529 -24.71 21.88 10.97
C HIS A 529 -23.93 23.16 11.21
N TYR A 530 -24.07 24.17 10.35
CA TYR A 530 -23.29 25.40 10.43
C TYR A 530 -24.13 26.65 10.20
N ASN A 531 -23.73 27.73 10.87
CA ASN A 531 -24.20 29.09 10.62
C ASN A 531 -23.07 29.97 10.09
N LEU A 532 -23.43 31.04 9.37
CA LEU A 532 -22.50 32.07 8.93
C LEU A 532 -22.56 33.25 9.92
N ASP A 533 -21.46 33.53 10.60
CA ASP A 533 -21.30 34.77 11.38
C ASP A 533 -20.94 35.90 10.42
N LEU A 534 -21.91 36.80 10.19
CA LEU A 534 -21.74 37.94 9.28
C LEU A 534 -20.76 38.99 9.79
N LYS A 535 -20.61 39.12 11.11
CA LYS A 535 -19.68 40.11 11.72
C LYS A 535 -18.24 39.61 11.61
N MET A 536 -18.01 38.37 12.01
CA MET A 536 -16.68 37.75 11.98
C MET A 536 -16.30 37.21 10.59
N LYS A 537 -17.27 37.14 9.67
CA LYS A 537 -17.15 36.60 8.31
C LYS A 537 -16.59 35.18 8.33
N ASN A 538 -17.08 34.36 9.25
CA ASN A 538 -16.60 33.00 9.51
C ASN A 538 -17.78 32.02 9.58
N LEU A 539 -17.55 30.76 9.21
CA LEU A 539 -18.46 29.66 9.47
C LEU A 539 -18.34 29.22 10.94
N VAL A 540 -19.47 28.91 11.59
CA VAL A 540 -19.53 28.49 13.00
C VAL A 540 -20.38 27.22 13.10
N PRO A 541 -19.90 26.15 13.75
CA PRO A 541 -20.70 24.94 13.96
C PRO A 541 -21.86 25.21 14.93
N LEU A 542 -23.04 24.67 14.61
CA LEU A 542 -24.24 24.78 15.46
C LEU A 542 -24.09 24.02 16.77
N LYS A 543 -23.34 22.91 16.74
CA LYS A 543 -22.99 22.14 17.92
C LYS A 543 -21.57 22.51 18.34
N LYS A 544 -21.39 22.80 19.63
CA LYS A 544 -20.06 23.06 20.20
C LYS A 544 -19.19 21.80 20.08
N LEU A 545 -17.97 21.99 19.60
CA LEU A 545 -16.97 20.92 19.52
C LEU A 545 -16.47 20.54 20.91
N ASP A 546 -16.26 19.24 21.11
CA ASP A 546 -15.68 18.70 22.33
C ASP A 546 -14.18 19.06 22.43
N THR A 547 -13.64 19.07 23.65
CA THR A 547 -12.21 19.33 23.86
C THR A 547 -11.36 18.16 23.35
N ILE A 548 -10.48 18.43 22.38
CA ILE A 548 -9.56 17.41 21.85
C ILE A 548 -8.43 17.17 22.84
N LYS A 549 -8.23 15.90 23.22
CA LYS A 549 -7.04 15.46 23.97
C LYS A 549 -5.87 15.33 22.99
N PRO A 550 -4.79 16.13 23.13
CA PRO A 550 -3.66 16.08 22.20
C PRO A 550 -2.93 14.74 22.28
N SER A 551 -2.39 14.29 21.15
CA SER A 551 -1.60 13.07 21.09
C SER A 551 -0.26 13.18 21.82
N PRO A 552 0.32 12.06 22.29
CA PRO A 552 1.69 12.02 22.78
C PRO A 552 2.69 12.59 21.77
N LYS A 553 3.81 13.10 22.27
CA LYS A 553 4.84 13.72 21.44
C LYS A 553 5.45 12.69 20.48
N GLY A 554 5.18 12.85 19.17
CA GLY A 554 5.65 11.95 18.11
C GLY A 554 4.54 11.23 17.34
N GLU A 555 3.29 11.30 17.80
CA GLU A 555 2.10 10.88 17.04
C GLU A 555 1.52 12.05 16.25
N ILE A 556 1.06 11.79 15.02
CA ILE A 556 0.44 12.80 14.15
C ILE A 556 -1.07 12.79 14.35
N ASP A 557 -1.65 13.93 14.70
CA ASP A 557 -3.11 14.07 14.80
C ASP A 557 -3.74 14.18 13.40
N VAL A 558 -3.15 15.04 12.56
CA VAL A 558 -3.67 15.32 11.20
C VAL A 558 -2.52 15.32 10.20
N ALA A 559 -2.62 14.55 9.13
CA ALA A 559 -1.77 14.68 7.94
C ALA A 559 -2.55 15.41 6.85
N ILE A 560 -1.94 16.41 6.20
CA ILE A 560 -2.55 17.18 5.13
C ILE A 560 -1.69 17.00 3.87
N SER A 561 -2.22 16.32 2.86
CA SER A 561 -1.60 16.15 1.55
C SER A 561 -2.18 17.13 0.53
N PHE A 562 -1.30 17.85 -0.16
CA PHE A 562 -1.67 18.96 -1.06
C PHE A 562 -0.56 19.29 -2.06
N ALA A 563 -0.93 19.76 -3.26
CA ALA A 563 0.01 20.22 -4.27
C ALA A 563 0.36 21.71 -4.12
N ARG A 564 1.32 22.20 -4.92
CA ARG A 564 1.86 23.56 -4.78
C ARG A 564 0.78 24.62 -5.04
N ASP A 565 -0.06 24.42 -6.05
CA ASP A 565 -1.22 25.26 -6.36
C ASP A 565 -2.21 25.44 -5.20
N THR A 566 -2.22 24.51 -4.24
CA THR A 566 -3.14 24.51 -3.08
C THR A 566 -2.46 24.82 -1.74
N ILE A 567 -1.23 25.35 -1.78
CA ILE A 567 -0.48 25.75 -0.57
C ILE A 567 -1.27 26.73 0.33
N ALA A 568 -2.04 27.64 -0.26
CA ALA A 568 -2.90 28.58 0.48
C ALA A 568 -4.00 27.86 1.28
N CYS A 569 -4.52 26.74 0.76
CA CYS A 569 -5.52 25.93 1.44
C CYS A 569 -4.91 25.23 2.67
N ALA A 570 -3.74 24.61 2.51
CA ALA A 570 -3.03 23.96 3.61
C ALA A 570 -2.61 24.97 4.71
N GLY A 571 -2.12 26.15 4.32
CA GLY A 571 -1.77 27.22 5.26
C GLY A 571 -2.99 27.76 6.02
N THR A 572 -4.13 27.84 5.34
CA THR A 572 -5.41 28.23 5.94
C THR A 572 -5.93 27.16 6.91
N LEU A 573 -5.85 25.88 6.57
CA LEU A 573 -6.20 24.78 7.49
C LEU A 573 -5.32 24.82 8.74
N ASN A 574 -4.01 25.06 8.58
CA ASN A 574 -3.11 25.21 9.71
C ASN A 574 -3.56 26.33 10.66
N ASP A 575 -3.87 27.52 10.12
CA ASP A 575 -4.38 28.65 10.92
C ASP A 575 -5.69 28.30 11.65
N ILE A 576 -6.64 27.66 10.97
CA ILE A 576 -7.92 27.26 11.58
C ILE A 576 -7.67 26.26 12.72
N PHE A 577 -6.89 25.20 12.49
CA PHE A 577 -6.57 24.24 13.54
C PHE A 577 -5.82 24.87 14.71
N CYS A 578 -4.93 25.84 14.48
CA CYS A 578 -4.23 26.54 15.55
C CYS A 578 -5.17 27.34 16.43
N LYS A 579 -6.11 28.08 15.83
CA LYS A 579 -7.07 28.90 16.57
C LYS A 579 -7.99 28.06 17.46
N GLU A 580 -8.35 26.87 17.00
CA GLU A 580 -9.25 25.97 17.72
C GLU A 580 -8.50 25.09 18.72
N ASN A 581 -7.29 24.62 18.38
CA ASN A 581 -6.43 23.85 19.27
C ASN A 581 -4.94 23.91 18.88
N GLU A 582 -4.20 24.79 19.55
CA GLU A 582 -2.76 24.99 19.34
C GLU A 582 -1.90 23.73 19.59
N LYS A 583 -2.40 22.71 20.30
CA LYS A 583 -1.62 21.52 20.66
C LYS A 583 -1.62 20.40 19.62
N LEU A 584 -2.47 20.48 18.59
CA LEU A 584 -2.57 19.46 17.54
C LEU A 584 -1.23 19.27 16.80
N GLN A 585 -0.79 18.03 16.61
CA GLN A 585 0.36 17.69 15.79
C GLN A 585 -0.09 17.52 14.34
N ILE A 586 0.33 18.42 13.45
CA ILE A 586 -0.08 18.44 12.04
C ILE A 586 1.14 18.18 11.17
N SER A 587 1.05 17.19 10.28
CA SER A 587 2.04 16.93 9.24
C SER A 587 1.54 17.46 7.89
N PHE A 588 2.45 18.05 7.11
CA PHE A 588 2.17 18.66 5.82
C PHE A 588 2.93 17.93 4.73
N LEU A 589 2.21 17.34 3.78
CA LEU A 589 2.69 16.53 2.67
C LEU A 589 2.46 17.29 1.34
N ASN A 590 3.47 18.01 0.88
CA ASN A 590 3.61 18.61 -0.45
C ASN A 590 4.72 17.95 -1.30
N GLU A 591 4.84 18.36 -2.57
CA GLU A 591 5.85 17.87 -3.53
C GLU A 591 7.28 17.90 -3.00
N ASN A 592 7.65 19.02 -2.37
CA ASN A 592 8.98 19.23 -1.80
C ASN A 592 9.17 18.48 -0.49
N THR A 593 8.09 17.90 0.06
CA THR A 593 8.11 17.09 1.26
C THR A 593 8.09 15.59 1.01
N GLN A 594 8.08 15.14 -0.24
CA GLN A 594 8.37 13.76 -0.67
C GLN A 594 8.03 12.75 0.44
N GLY A 595 6.73 12.68 0.78
CA GLY A 595 6.18 12.53 2.13
C GLY A 595 6.85 11.46 3.00
N ASN A 596 7.06 11.78 4.28
CA ASN A 596 7.30 10.78 5.32
C ASN A 596 6.04 9.90 5.36
N LEU A 597 5.96 8.85 4.52
CA LEU A 597 4.77 8.00 4.37
C LEU A 597 4.33 7.41 5.71
N LYS A 598 5.25 7.35 6.67
CA LYS A 598 4.98 7.06 8.08
C LYS A 598 4.01 8.03 8.74
N ASP A 599 4.05 9.32 8.44
CA ASP A 599 3.12 10.32 8.96
C ASP A 599 1.73 10.13 8.35
N LEU A 600 1.66 9.88 7.04
CA LEU A 600 0.43 9.53 6.36
C LEU A 600 -0.17 8.23 6.93
N ASP A 601 0.66 7.26 7.30
CA ASP A 601 0.28 5.97 7.88
C ASP A 601 -0.12 6.03 9.37
N SER A 602 0.54 6.89 10.15
CA SER A 602 0.29 7.04 11.59
C SER A 602 -0.75 8.10 11.95
N ALA A 603 -1.11 9.00 11.02
CA ALA A 603 -2.03 10.09 11.31
C ALA A 603 -3.42 9.61 11.73
N LYS A 604 -4.00 10.23 12.77
CA LYS A 604 -5.38 9.92 13.22
C LYS A 604 -6.44 10.35 12.21
N GLN A 605 -6.17 11.41 11.46
CA GLN A 605 -6.98 11.90 10.35
C GLN A 605 -6.06 12.33 9.19
N VAL A 606 -6.51 12.12 7.96
CA VAL A 606 -5.83 12.51 6.73
C VAL A 606 -6.74 13.43 5.93
N ILE A 607 -6.22 14.56 5.49
CA ILE A 607 -6.89 15.49 4.58
C ILE A 607 -6.15 15.43 3.24
N ILE A 608 -6.87 15.10 2.17
CA ILE A 608 -6.36 15.19 0.80
C ILE A 608 -6.98 16.42 0.14
N ILE A 609 -6.14 17.32 -0.37
CA ILE A 609 -6.55 18.50 -1.13
C ILE A 609 -6.31 18.20 -2.61
N LEU A 610 -7.37 17.76 -3.31
CA LEU A 610 -7.30 17.46 -4.73
C LEU A 610 -7.37 18.75 -5.55
N SER A 611 -6.39 18.91 -6.43
CA SER A 611 -6.25 19.99 -7.40
C SER A 611 -5.75 19.43 -8.73
N LYS A 612 -5.63 20.31 -9.73
CA LYS A 612 -5.07 19.93 -11.03
C LYS A 612 -3.63 19.44 -10.90
N GLU A 613 -2.76 20.16 -10.19
CA GLU A 613 -1.37 19.74 -9.99
C GLU A 613 -1.27 18.46 -9.15
N TYR A 614 -2.16 18.28 -8.17
CA TYR A 614 -2.22 17.05 -7.37
C TYR A 614 -2.44 15.82 -8.25
N ILE A 615 -3.46 15.87 -9.11
CA ILE A 615 -3.85 14.73 -9.95
C ILE A 615 -2.81 14.45 -11.05
N GLN A 616 -2.10 15.49 -11.51
CA GLN A 616 -1.03 15.36 -12.50
C GLN A 616 0.28 14.81 -11.90
N SER A 617 0.42 14.82 -10.58
CA SER A 617 1.61 14.34 -9.89
C SER A 617 1.49 12.86 -9.53
N THR A 618 2.38 12.04 -10.10
CA THR A 618 2.48 10.60 -9.76
C THR A 618 2.69 10.37 -8.28
N HIS A 619 3.47 11.24 -7.61
CA HIS A 619 3.73 11.16 -6.18
C HIS A 619 2.47 11.43 -5.34
N HIS A 620 1.72 12.48 -5.62
CA HIS A 620 0.50 12.79 -4.88
C HIS A 620 -0.59 11.75 -5.13
N MET A 621 -0.66 11.19 -6.34
CA MET A 621 -1.54 10.07 -6.64
C MET A 621 -1.19 8.83 -5.82
N GLN A 622 0.09 8.55 -5.57
CA GLN A 622 0.51 7.51 -4.61
C GLN A 622 0.03 7.80 -3.19
N GLU A 623 0.18 9.04 -2.71
CA GLU A 623 -0.32 9.45 -1.39
C GLU A 623 -1.84 9.30 -1.27
N LEU A 624 -2.58 9.66 -2.32
CA LEU A 624 -4.03 9.45 -2.39
C LEU A 624 -4.34 7.95 -2.29
N HIS A 625 -3.72 7.09 -3.09
CA HIS A 625 -3.96 5.65 -3.04
C HIS A 625 -3.66 5.05 -1.65
N LEU A 626 -2.56 5.46 -1.01
CA LEU A 626 -2.23 5.05 0.35
C LEU A 626 -3.28 5.50 1.36
N ALA A 627 -3.75 6.76 1.27
CA ALA A 627 -4.82 7.24 2.11
C ALA A 627 -6.10 6.40 1.91
N LEU A 628 -6.51 6.15 0.66
CA LEU A 628 -7.66 5.30 0.36
C LEU A 628 -7.50 3.88 0.93
N CYS A 629 -6.29 3.30 0.92
CA CYS A 629 -6.02 2.04 1.60
C CYS A 629 -6.29 2.11 3.11
N ARG A 630 -5.82 3.16 3.80
CA ARG A 630 -6.10 3.36 5.23
C ARG A 630 -7.59 3.47 5.54
N GLN A 631 -8.34 4.17 4.67
CA GLN A 631 -9.78 4.28 4.82
C GLN A 631 -10.48 2.91 4.68
N ARG A 632 -10.01 2.01 3.79
CA ARG A 632 -10.54 0.64 3.64
C ARG A 632 -10.34 -0.22 4.88
N GLU A 633 -9.19 -0.05 5.53
CA GLU A 633 -8.87 -0.78 6.77
C GLU A 633 -9.69 -0.26 7.96
N SER A 634 -10.14 1.00 7.88
CA SER A 634 -10.90 1.70 8.93
C SER A 634 -12.42 1.59 8.76
N LYS A 635 -12.96 0.36 8.72
CA LYS A 635 -14.36 0.07 8.34
C LYS A 635 -15.45 0.87 9.08
N ASN A 636 -15.21 1.28 10.32
CA ASN A 636 -16.20 1.96 11.18
C ASN A 636 -15.87 3.43 11.45
N LYS A 637 -14.86 4.00 10.78
CA LYS A 637 -14.41 5.38 11.01
C LYS A 637 -13.98 6.06 9.72
N VAL A 638 -14.38 7.32 9.56
CA VAL A 638 -13.80 8.20 8.53
C VAL A 638 -12.41 8.63 8.99
N VAL A 639 -11.38 8.19 8.28
CA VAL A 639 -9.98 8.52 8.52
C VAL A 639 -9.45 9.44 7.44
N VAL A 640 -9.98 9.35 6.22
CA VAL A 640 -9.58 10.20 5.09
C VAL A 640 -10.72 11.13 4.74
N ARG A 641 -10.39 12.41 4.58
CA ARG A 641 -11.29 13.45 4.09
C ARG A 641 -10.75 14.09 2.83
N ILE A 642 -11.63 14.31 1.87
CA ILE A 642 -11.24 14.79 0.55
C ILE A 642 -11.86 16.16 0.29
N PHE A 643 -10.98 17.13 0.08
CA PHE A 643 -11.31 18.49 -0.31
C PHE A 643 -11.01 18.64 -1.80
N ALA A 644 -12.00 19.08 -2.59
CA ALA A 644 -11.83 19.34 -4.01
C ALA A 644 -11.76 20.83 -4.34
N GLU A 645 -10.68 21.23 -5.01
CA GLU A 645 -10.55 22.53 -5.67
C GLU A 645 -11.41 22.59 -6.96
N GLU A 646 -11.56 23.78 -7.52
CA GLU A 646 -12.08 24.04 -8.86
C GLU A 646 -11.13 23.52 -9.95
N GLY A 647 -11.67 23.21 -11.13
CA GLY A 647 -10.86 22.86 -12.29
C GLY A 647 -10.13 21.51 -12.23
N LEU A 648 -10.66 20.54 -11.48
CA LEU A 648 -10.17 19.16 -11.55
C LEU A 648 -10.18 18.64 -13.01
N PRO A 649 -9.14 17.91 -13.46
CA PRO A 649 -9.06 17.37 -14.81
C PRO A 649 -10.09 16.25 -15.04
N GLU A 650 -10.60 16.14 -16.27
CA GLU A 650 -11.63 15.16 -16.67
C GLU A 650 -11.23 13.69 -16.43
N LYS A 651 -9.93 13.41 -16.35
CA LYS A 651 -9.36 12.10 -16.05
C LYS A 651 -8.32 12.20 -14.92
N PRO A 652 -8.14 11.15 -14.10
CA PRO A 652 -8.88 9.88 -14.13
C PRO A 652 -10.27 10.02 -13.50
N MET A 653 -11.25 9.29 -14.03
CA MET A 653 -12.66 9.55 -13.75
C MET A 653 -13.10 9.01 -12.38
N PHE A 654 -12.42 8.00 -11.85
CA PHE A 654 -12.66 7.51 -10.49
C PHE A 654 -12.51 8.60 -9.41
N ILE A 655 -11.73 9.67 -9.67
CA ILE A 655 -11.58 10.82 -8.76
C ILE A 655 -12.93 11.45 -8.46
N TYR A 656 -13.81 11.54 -9.45
CA TYR A 656 -15.13 12.16 -9.29
C TYR A 656 -16.10 11.32 -8.47
N LEU A 657 -15.76 10.05 -8.25
CA LEU A 657 -16.53 9.12 -7.43
C LEU A 657 -16.02 9.05 -5.99
N LEU A 658 -14.96 9.77 -5.67
CA LEU A 658 -14.49 9.86 -4.30
C LEU A 658 -15.51 10.63 -3.43
N PRO A 659 -15.63 10.30 -2.13
CA PRO A 659 -16.53 10.98 -1.19
C PRO A 659 -16.02 12.39 -0.91
N PHE A 660 -16.30 13.34 -1.80
CA PHE A 660 -15.98 14.74 -1.56
C PHE A 660 -16.80 15.27 -0.38
N ASP A 661 -16.17 15.35 0.79
CA ASP A 661 -16.76 15.99 1.97
C ASP A 661 -17.04 17.48 1.71
N THR A 662 -16.16 18.11 0.94
CA THR A 662 -16.18 19.54 0.65
C THR A 662 -15.70 19.82 -0.77
N VAL A 663 -16.48 20.59 -1.54
CA VAL A 663 -16.12 21.03 -2.91
C VAL A 663 -16.21 22.55 -2.99
N VAL A 664 -15.16 23.20 -3.49
CA VAL A 664 -15.06 24.69 -3.55
C VAL A 664 -16.11 25.30 -4.50
N THR A 665 -16.50 24.58 -5.54
CA THR A 665 -17.44 25.08 -6.56
C THR A 665 -18.91 25.06 -6.12
N ASP A 666 -19.24 24.49 -4.96
CA ASP A 666 -20.62 24.44 -4.46
C ASP A 666 -21.21 25.86 -4.33
N LYS A 667 -22.41 26.07 -4.88
CA LYS A 667 -23.10 27.38 -4.93
C LYS A 667 -23.33 27.99 -3.55
N ILE A 668 -23.37 27.19 -2.49
CA ILE A 668 -23.54 27.67 -1.12
C ILE A 668 -22.41 28.62 -0.70
N TRP A 669 -21.17 28.36 -1.13
CA TRP A 669 -20.03 29.21 -0.79
C TRP A 669 -20.13 30.58 -1.44
N LYS A 670 -20.57 30.62 -2.71
CA LYS A 670 -20.88 31.87 -3.43
C LYS A 670 -22.02 32.64 -2.72
N LYS A 671 -23.04 31.93 -2.21
CA LYS A 671 -24.12 32.54 -1.43
C LYS A 671 -23.59 33.16 -0.12
N TYR A 672 -22.79 32.42 0.65
CA TYR A 672 -22.23 32.92 1.91
C TYR A 672 -21.29 34.11 1.71
N HIS A 673 -20.45 34.07 0.68
CA HIS A 673 -19.62 35.22 0.31
C HIS A 673 -20.45 36.48 0.04
N LYS A 674 -21.52 36.37 -0.76
CA LYS A 674 -22.44 37.50 -1.04
C LYS A 674 -23.15 38.03 0.21
N MET A 675 -23.33 37.19 1.24
CA MET A 675 -24.00 37.58 2.49
C MET A 675 -23.04 38.27 3.46
N SER A 676 -21.78 37.83 3.54
CA SER A 676 -20.80 38.30 4.52
C SER A 676 -19.94 39.48 4.06
N VAL A 677 -19.91 39.74 2.75
CA VAL A 677 -19.09 40.79 2.15
C VAL A 677 -19.99 41.73 1.34
N ASN A 678 -20.21 42.94 1.86
CA ASN A 678 -21.01 43.99 1.21
C ASN A 678 -20.31 44.65 0.00
N ASP A 679 -19.01 44.44 -0.15
CA ASP A 679 -18.19 44.99 -1.22
C ASP A 679 -17.92 43.90 -2.28
N CYS A 680 -18.48 44.06 -3.47
CA CYS A 680 -18.31 43.11 -4.57
C CYS A 680 -16.85 42.94 -5.02
N ASP A 681 -15.96 43.87 -4.69
CA ASP A 681 -14.56 43.83 -5.08
C ASP A 681 -13.69 43.04 -4.09
N MET A 682 -14.13 42.90 -2.83
CA MET A 682 -13.37 42.19 -1.79
C MET A 682 -13.56 40.67 -1.85
N ARG A 683 -12.90 40.03 -2.82
CA ARG A 683 -13.03 38.59 -3.11
C ARG A 683 -12.16 37.67 -2.23
N HIS A 684 -11.08 38.21 -1.67
CA HIS A 684 -10.06 37.43 -0.96
C HIS A 684 -9.96 37.79 0.53
N LYS A 685 -9.61 36.81 1.34
CA LYS A 685 -9.23 36.93 2.75
C LYS A 685 -7.74 36.65 2.88
N THR A 686 -7.04 37.50 3.61
CA THR A 686 -5.65 37.24 4.02
C THR A 686 -5.66 36.45 5.33
N VAL A 687 -4.99 35.31 5.34
CA VAL A 687 -4.86 34.40 6.49
C VAL A 687 -3.39 34.36 6.92
N MET A 688 -3.13 34.62 8.19
CA MET A 688 -1.79 34.61 8.77
C MET A 688 -1.62 33.33 9.59
N SER A 689 -0.77 32.43 9.13
CA SER A 689 -0.48 31.18 9.83
C SER A 689 0.84 31.32 10.60
N HIS A 690 0.80 31.06 11.91
CA HIS A 690 1.92 31.32 12.83
C HIS A 690 2.62 30.07 13.37
N LYS A 691 2.14 28.86 13.04
CA LYS A 691 2.67 27.60 13.58
C LYS A 691 3.66 26.92 12.64
N GLN A 692 4.65 26.25 13.25
CA GLN A 692 5.74 25.55 12.57
C GLN A 692 5.21 24.52 11.57
N GLY A 693 5.72 24.55 10.33
CA GLY A 693 5.31 23.66 9.23
C GLY A 693 4.69 24.41 8.04
N MET A 694 3.85 25.42 8.30
CA MET A 694 3.17 26.23 7.27
C MET A 694 3.03 27.70 7.72
N MET A 695 4.17 28.36 8.02
CA MET A 695 4.16 29.76 8.46
C MET A 695 4.14 30.72 7.27
N GLY A 696 3.25 31.69 7.27
CA GLY A 696 3.16 32.66 6.19
C GLY A 696 1.86 33.43 6.11
N SER A 697 1.77 34.30 5.11
CA SER A 697 0.56 35.01 4.70
C SER A 697 -0.02 34.34 3.46
N PHE A 698 -1.26 33.88 3.55
CA PHE A 698 -1.95 33.19 2.46
C PHE A 698 -3.18 34.00 2.05
N MET A 699 -3.32 34.25 0.75
CA MET A 699 -4.49 34.88 0.19
C MET A 699 -5.44 33.81 -0.33
N ILE A 700 -6.69 33.82 0.12
CA ILE A 700 -7.66 32.79 -0.24
C ILE A 700 -9.04 33.40 -0.53
N LEU A 701 -9.77 32.85 -1.50
CA LEU A 701 -11.14 33.29 -1.77
C LEU A 701 -12.04 33.03 -0.55
N TYR A 702 -12.96 33.95 -0.25
CA TYR A 702 -13.89 33.78 0.87
C TYR A 702 -14.71 32.49 0.78
N GLY A 703 -15.12 32.09 -0.42
CA GLY A 703 -15.83 30.82 -0.63
C GLY A 703 -15.00 29.61 -0.20
N THR A 704 -13.76 29.54 -0.68
CA THR A 704 -12.78 28.50 -0.30
C THR A 704 -12.46 28.54 1.19
N TYR A 705 -12.39 29.73 1.80
CA TYR A 705 -12.20 29.86 3.25
C TYR A 705 -13.32 29.19 4.05
N TYR A 706 -14.59 29.43 3.69
CA TYR A 706 -15.73 28.76 4.35
C TYR A 706 -15.71 27.24 4.17
N ALA A 707 -15.34 26.78 2.99
CA ALA A 707 -15.18 25.37 2.67
C ALA A 707 -14.11 24.71 3.58
N LEU A 708 -12.95 25.35 3.75
CA LEU A 708 -11.88 24.85 4.63
C LEU A 708 -12.25 24.89 6.11
N GLN A 709 -13.01 25.89 6.55
CA GLN A 709 -13.55 25.92 7.93
C GLN A 709 -14.43 24.70 8.19
N LYS A 710 -15.36 24.37 7.27
CA LYS A 710 -16.18 23.16 7.36
C LYS A 710 -15.28 21.91 7.51
N THR A 711 -14.33 21.72 6.60
CA THR A 711 -13.43 20.56 6.62
C THR A 711 -12.66 20.46 7.94
N ALA A 712 -12.13 21.56 8.46
CA ALA A 712 -11.43 21.58 9.74
C ALA A 712 -12.34 21.19 10.92
N PHE A 713 -13.58 21.70 10.97
CA PHE A 713 -14.54 21.35 12.02
C PHE A 713 -14.91 19.86 12.01
N GLU A 714 -15.08 19.24 10.84
CA GLU A 714 -15.36 17.81 10.73
C GLU A 714 -14.18 16.93 11.16
N VAL A 715 -12.94 17.34 10.83
CA VAL A 715 -11.72 16.68 11.31
C VAL A 715 -11.65 16.74 12.83
N MET A 716 -11.91 17.90 13.42
CA MET A 716 -11.88 18.07 14.87
C MET A 716 -12.96 17.23 15.57
N GLU A 717 -14.18 17.16 15.04
CA GLU A 717 -15.22 16.26 15.57
C GLU A 717 -14.80 14.78 15.47
N SER A 718 -14.10 14.41 14.40
CA SER A 718 -13.60 13.03 14.20
C SER A 718 -12.46 12.66 15.14
N LEU A 719 -11.70 13.64 15.62
CA LEU A 719 -10.64 13.46 16.63
C LEU A 719 -11.19 13.28 18.05
N THR A 720 -12.40 13.78 18.35
CA THR A 720 -13.00 13.69 19.69
C THR A 720 -13.98 12.54 19.87
N SER A 721 -14.57 12.02 18.79
CA SER A 721 -15.56 10.94 18.89
C SER A 721 -14.94 9.63 19.39
N THR A 722 -15.11 9.34 20.69
CA THR A 722 -14.81 8.03 21.32
C THR A 722 -15.92 7.01 21.13
N LYS A 723 -17.09 7.44 20.65
CA LYS A 723 -18.21 6.56 20.38
C LYS A 723 -17.99 5.89 19.03
N GLU A 724 -17.88 4.57 19.04
CA GLU A 724 -18.27 3.72 17.91
C GLU A 724 -19.76 3.98 17.63
N LYS A 725 -20.09 5.12 17.01
CA LYS A 725 -21.36 5.22 16.33
C LYS A 725 -21.29 4.18 15.22
N SER A 726 -22.36 3.40 15.03
CA SER A 726 -22.58 2.62 13.82
C SER A 726 -22.79 3.59 12.65
N VAL A 727 -21.75 4.33 12.28
CA VAL A 727 -21.74 5.16 11.09
C VAL A 727 -21.53 4.18 9.96
N TYR A 728 -22.58 3.99 9.15
CA TYR A 728 -22.40 3.37 7.85
C TYR A 728 -21.34 4.17 7.09
N VAL A 729 -20.16 3.59 6.91
CA VAL A 729 -19.11 4.16 6.07
C VAL A 729 -19.36 3.65 4.66
N PRO A 730 -19.81 4.52 3.72
CA PRO A 730 -20.03 4.09 2.35
C PRO A 730 -18.71 3.60 1.70
N PRO A 731 -18.77 2.79 0.64
CA PRO A 731 -17.58 2.41 -0.12
C PRO A 731 -16.79 3.64 -0.56
N ILE A 732 -15.45 3.51 -0.61
CA ILE A 732 -14.51 4.59 -0.93
C ILE A 732 -14.78 5.20 -2.30
N ILE A 733 -15.19 4.39 -3.25
CA ILE A 733 -15.80 4.88 -4.50
C ILE A 733 -17.30 4.91 -4.22
N CYS A 734 -17.81 6.11 -4.00
CA CYS A 734 -19.20 6.31 -3.68
C CYS A 734 -20.09 5.70 -4.75
N ASN A 735 -21.09 5.00 -4.26
CA ASN A 735 -22.21 4.59 -5.07
C ASN A 735 -22.99 5.83 -5.48
N MET A 736 -22.97 6.16 -6.78
CA MET A 736 -23.63 7.35 -7.33
C MET A 736 -25.14 7.43 -7.04
N VAL A 737 -25.76 6.34 -6.59
CA VAL A 737 -27.21 6.19 -6.39
C VAL A 737 -27.63 6.38 -4.92
N GLU A 738 -26.72 6.34 -3.94
CA GLU A 738 -27.07 6.46 -2.51
C GLU A 738 -27.16 7.90 -1.98
N ALA A 739 -26.88 8.90 -2.83
CA ALA A 739 -27.18 10.30 -2.55
C ALA A 739 -28.69 10.41 -2.23
N LYS A 740 -29.03 10.73 -0.98
CA LYS A 740 -30.37 10.58 -0.40
C LYS A 740 -31.44 11.28 -1.24
N LEU A 741 -32.30 10.47 -1.86
CA LEU A 741 -33.58 10.92 -2.42
C LEU A 741 -34.38 11.66 -1.33
N LYS A 742 -34.91 12.83 -1.68
CA LYS A 742 -35.54 13.86 -0.81
C LYS A 742 -36.56 13.39 0.23
N ASP A 743 -37.05 12.16 0.17
CA ASP A 743 -38.21 11.69 0.94
C ASP A 743 -37.93 10.50 1.88
N ASN A 744 -36.67 10.14 2.15
CA ASN A 744 -36.34 8.99 3.03
C ASN A 744 -36.93 7.65 2.57
N LYS A 745 -37.48 7.60 1.35
CA LYS A 745 -37.83 6.37 0.65
C LYS A 745 -36.54 5.92 -0.01
N TYR A 746 -35.94 4.85 0.52
CA TYR A 746 -35.04 4.03 -0.26
C TYR A 746 -35.68 3.84 -1.64
N PRO A 747 -34.91 3.95 -2.74
CA PRO A 747 -35.46 3.60 -4.06
C PRO A 747 -36.16 2.25 -3.91
N PRO A 748 -37.41 2.11 -4.40
CA PRO A 748 -38.17 0.88 -4.22
C PRO A 748 -37.31 -0.28 -4.67
N THR A 749 -37.31 -1.38 -3.91
CA THR A 749 -36.60 -2.59 -4.30
C THR A 749 -37.08 -2.99 -5.69
N VAL A 750 -36.23 -2.81 -6.69
CA VAL A 750 -36.57 -3.12 -8.07
C VAL A 750 -36.49 -4.63 -8.21
N LYS A 751 -37.56 -5.25 -8.74
CA LYS A 751 -37.56 -6.70 -8.93
C LYS A 751 -36.60 -7.06 -10.04
N MET A 752 -35.92 -8.20 -9.93
CA MET A 752 -35.00 -8.67 -10.97
C MET A 752 -35.66 -8.69 -12.36
N SER A 753 -36.91 -9.16 -12.46
CA SER A 753 -37.68 -9.18 -13.71
C SER A 753 -37.86 -7.82 -14.38
N GLU A 754 -37.82 -6.73 -13.62
CA GLU A 754 -37.98 -5.36 -14.13
C GLU A 754 -36.67 -4.78 -14.67
N CYS A 755 -35.53 -5.38 -14.31
CA CYS A 755 -34.19 -4.97 -14.74
C CYS A 755 -33.65 -5.77 -15.92
N MET A 756 -34.22 -6.95 -16.21
CA MET A 756 -33.63 -7.89 -17.17
C MET A 756 -33.96 -7.55 -18.62
N ILE A 757 -32.95 -7.58 -19.48
CA ILE A 757 -33.12 -7.61 -20.95
C ILE A 757 -33.06 -9.06 -21.43
N ASP A 758 -34.06 -9.46 -22.21
CA ASP A 758 -33.99 -10.67 -23.04
C ASP A 758 -33.54 -10.31 -24.47
N ILE A 759 -32.29 -10.66 -24.78
CA ILE A 759 -31.66 -10.41 -26.09
C ILE A 759 -32.32 -11.25 -27.20
N PHE A 760 -33.08 -12.29 -26.86
CA PHE A 760 -33.66 -13.25 -27.82
C PHE A 760 -35.15 -13.03 -28.10
N SER A 761 -35.69 -11.86 -27.72
CA SER A 761 -37.10 -11.54 -27.90
C SER A 761 -37.49 -11.11 -29.33
N ASP A 762 -36.52 -10.85 -30.22
CA ASP A 762 -36.76 -10.61 -31.63
C ASP A 762 -36.45 -11.85 -32.48
N ASN A 763 -37.46 -12.35 -33.17
CA ASN A 763 -37.36 -13.31 -34.28
C ASN A 763 -36.66 -12.67 -35.51
N GLN A 764 -35.43 -12.17 -35.35
CA GLN A 764 -34.53 -11.94 -36.48
C GLN A 764 -33.59 -13.13 -36.58
N LYS A 765 -33.81 -13.95 -37.61
CA LYS A 765 -32.95 -15.09 -37.99
C LYS A 765 -31.49 -14.62 -38.10
N ILE A 766 -30.70 -14.81 -37.06
CA ILE A 766 -29.24 -14.75 -37.15
C ILE A 766 -28.84 -15.99 -37.95
N GLN A 767 -28.52 -15.81 -39.22
CA GLN A 767 -27.90 -16.86 -40.02
C GLN A 767 -26.48 -17.09 -39.49
N ILE A 768 -26.30 -18.21 -38.79
CA ILE A 768 -24.98 -18.74 -38.45
C ILE A 768 -24.42 -19.36 -39.76
N PRO A 769 -23.19 -19.02 -40.20
CA PRO A 769 -22.58 -19.70 -41.33
C PRO A 769 -22.36 -21.18 -40.97
N PRO A 770 -22.67 -22.15 -41.86
CA PRO A 770 -22.59 -23.55 -41.49
C PRO A 770 -21.14 -23.97 -41.24
N VAL A 771 -20.91 -24.52 -40.05
CA VAL A 771 -19.71 -25.29 -39.73
C VAL A 771 -19.73 -26.55 -40.58
N LYS A 772 -18.66 -26.80 -41.32
CA LYS A 772 -18.48 -28.03 -42.10
C LYS A 772 -18.26 -29.20 -41.13
N GLU A 773 -19.33 -29.93 -40.81
CA GLU A 773 -19.21 -31.25 -40.21
C GLU A 773 -19.17 -32.32 -41.30
N LYS A 774 -18.23 -33.26 -41.13
CA LYS A 774 -18.01 -34.40 -42.02
C LYS A 774 -19.15 -35.42 -41.85
N GLU A 775 -19.68 -35.86 -42.97
CA GLU A 775 -20.65 -36.93 -43.13
C GLU A 775 -20.20 -38.24 -42.45
N SER A 776 -21.11 -38.88 -41.73
CA SER A 776 -21.20 -40.34 -41.72
C SER A 776 -22.66 -40.75 -41.81
N THR A 777 -22.99 -41.24 -43.00
CA THR A 777 -24.22 -41.87 -43.46
C THR A 777 -24.76 -42.95 -42.52
N THR A 778 -26.07 -42.95 -42.27
CA THR A 778 -26.99 -44.09 -42.53
C THR A 778 -28.43 -43.68 -42.17
N GLU A 779 -29.24 -43.52 -43.22
CA GLU A 779 -30.70 -43.62 -43.26
C GLU A 779 -31.07 -45.05 -43.74
N PRO A 780 -32.34 -45.49 -43.85
CA PRO A 780 -33.61 -44.77 -43.63
C PRO A 780 -34.66 -45.58 -42.82
N ASP A 781 -35.79 -45.04 -42.40
CA ASP A 781 -37.15 -45.15 -43.01
C ASP A 781 -38.12 -45.15 -41.78
N ASP A 782 -39.34 -44.64 -41.71
CA ASP A 782 -40.26 -43.97 -42.64
C ASP A 782 -41.49 -43.46 -41.83
N VAL A 783 -42.27 -42.55 -42.44
CA VAL A 783 -43.74 -42.38 -42.31
C VAL A 783 -44.36 -41.75 -41.04
N SER A 784 -44.70 -40.46 -41.22
CA SER A 784 -45.99 -39.77 -40.98
C SER A 784 -46.99 -40.27 -39.92
N ASP A 785 -47.42 -39.38 -39.02
CA ASP A 785 -48.69 -38.65 -39.19
C ASP A 785 -49.02 -37.77 -37.98
N SER A 786 -49.52 -36.58 -38.30
CA SER A 786 -50.35 -35.74 -37.41
C SER A 786 -51.82 -35.93 -37.86
N PRO A 787 -52.89 -35.37 -37.24
CA PRO A 787 -52.93 -34.31 -36.24
C PRO A 787 -54.07 -34.41 -35.19
N ASN A 788 -54.19 -33.32 -34.41
CA ASN A 788 -55.46 -32.73 -33.94
C ASN A 788 -56.18 -33.27 -32.68
N SER A 789 -56.11 -32.41 -31.66
CA SER A 789 -57.24 -31.57 -31.20
C SER A 789 -57.90 -31.88 -29.85
N LYS A 790 -57.90 -30.79 -29.05
CA LYS A 790 -59.01 -30.21 -28.28
C LYS A 790 -59.52 -30.88 -27.00
N SER A 791 -59.58 -29.97 -26.00
CA SER A 791 -60.64 -29.75 -25.00
C SER A 791 -60.72 -30.65 -23.76
N MET A 792 -60.38 -30.03 -22.63
CA MET A 792 -61.06 -30.00 -21.31
C MET A 792 -62.57 -30.34 -21.36
N PRO A 793 -63.24 -30.81 -20.27
CA PRO A 793 -63.15 -30.21 -18.93
C PRO A 793 -63.39 -31.09 -17.66
N ASN A 794 -63.04 -30.47 -16.52
CA ASN A 794 -63.42 -30.64 -15.12
C ASN A 794 -64.51 -31.67 -14.73
N ILE A 795 -64.23 -32.47 -13.69
CA ILE A 795 -65.19 -32.84 -12.62
C ILE A 795 -64.50 -32.87 -11.24
N VAL A 796 -65.27 -32.38 -10.25
CA VAL A 796 -64.98 -32.08 -8.85
C VAL A 796 -65.36 -33.26 -7.92
N LYS A 797 -64.85 -33.23 -6.67
CA LYS A 797 -65.37 -33.76 -5.38
C LYS A 797 -64.57 -34.97 -4.83
N LYS A 798 -64.25 -35.12 -3.54
CA LYS A 798 -64.80 -34.52 -2.29
C LYS A 798 -63.97 -34.98 -1.04
N THR A 799 -63.87 -34.10 -0.02
CA THR A 799 -63.98 -34.30 1.47
C THR A 799 -63.08 -35.31 2.23
N ASP A 800 -62.59 -35.11 3.47
CA ASP A 800 -63.11 -34.58 4.76
C ASP A 800 -61.99 -33.88 5.60
N GLN A 801 -62.16 -32.74 6.29
CA GLN A 801 -62.68 -32.48 7.68
C GLN A 801 -62.03 -33.35 8.79
N LYS A 802 -61.50 -32.84 9.93
CA LYS A 802 -61.99 -31.78 10.84
C LYS A 802 -60.95 -31.36 11.92
N GLU A 803 -61.24 -30.23 12.57
CA GLU A 803 -60.53 -29.48 13.63
C GLU A 803 -60.44 -30.15 15.01
N ASN A 804 -59.46 -29.73 15.85
CA ASN A 804 -59.71 -29.08 17.16
C ASN A 804 -58.43 -28.61 17.88
N SER A 805 -58.53 -27.46 18.55
CA SER A 805 -57.63 -26.89 19.58
C SER A 805 -58.50 -26.64 20.85
N PRO A 806 -58.08 -26.03 21.99
CA PRO A 806 -56.75 -25.72 22.59
C PRO A 806 -56.66 -26.10 24.11
N GLN A 807 -55.48 -25.96 24.76
CA GLN A 807 -55.27 -25.21 26.04
C GLN A 807 -53.97 -25.55 26.84
N LYS A 808 -53.26 -24.46 27.18
CA LYS A 808 -52.67 -24.03 28.48
C LYS A 808 -51.33 -24.56 29.05
N ALA A 809 -50.49 -23.53 29.29
CA ALA A 809 -49.62 -23.23 30.46
C ALA A 809 -48.39 -24.14 30.68
N THR A 810 -47.17 -23.59 30.85
CA THR A 810 -46.79 -22.73 31.99
C THR A 810 -45.53 -21.89 31.69
N VAL A 811 -45.48 -20.74 32.34
CA VAL A 811 -44.50 -19.64 32.35
C VAL A 811 -43.27 -19.95 33.23
N VAL A 812 -42.14 -19.24 33.01
CA VAL A 812 -41.19 -18.60 33.98
C VAL A 812 -39.82 -18.39 33.27
N LYS A 813 -39.38 -17.16 32.91
CA LYS A 813 -38.60 -16.11 33.67
C LYS A 813 -37.28 -16.67 34.25
N TRP A 814 -36.07 -16.11 34.09
CA TRP A 814 -35.58 -14.74 34.29
C TRP A 814 -34.15 -14.52 33.75
N ALA A 815 -33.74 -13.25 33.78
CA ALA A 815 -32.46 -12.67 33.38
C ALA A 815 -31.40 -12.60 34.50
N ASP A 816 -30.20 -12.16 34.10
CA ASP A 816 -29.15 -11.38 34.79
C ASP A 816 -28.12 -12.02 35.76
N GLU A 817 -26.87 -11.65 35.42
CA GLU A 817 -25.71 -11.22 36.24
C GLU A 817 -24.78 -12.18 37.03
N GLU A 818 -23.52 -12.11 36.59
CA GLU A 818 -22.23 -11.95 37.32
C GLU A 818 -21.82 -12.74 38.58
N SER A 819 -20.61 -13.31 38.44
CA SER A 819 -19.48 -13.33 39.39
C SER A 819 -19.53 -14.27 40.62
N THR A 820 -18.47 -15.08 40.79
CA THR A 820 -17.44 -15.01 41.86
C THR A 820 -16.70 -16.36 42.08
N LYS A 821 -15.40 -16.26 42.39
CA LYS A 821 -14.34 -17.25 42.69
C LYS A 821 -14.66 -18.49 43.56
N LEU A 822 -13.90 -19.58 43.34
CA LEU A 822 -13.19 -20.46 44.33
C LEU A 822 -12.47 -21.60 43.55
N GLN A 823 -11.14 -21.69 43.44
CA GLN A 823 -10.09 -22.19 44.36
C GLN A 823 -10.22 -23.65 44.87
N LYS A 824 -9.10 -24.41 44.70
CA LYS A 824 -8.66 -25.71 45.30
C LYS A 824 -9.20 -26.99 44.64
N THR A 825 -8.45 -28.08 44.40
CA THR A 825 -7.35 -28.74 45.16
C THR A 825 -6.60 -29.72 44.19
N ALA A 826 -5.25 -29.79 44.15
CA ALA A 826 -4.34 -30.79 44.80
C ALA A 826 -4.41 -32.23 44.22
N GLU A 827 -3.37 -33.07 44.11
CA GLU A 827 -1.93 -33.07 44.41
C GLU A 827 -1.32 -34.41 43.90
N ILE A 828 -0.03 -34.39 43.51
CA ILE A 828 1.08 -35.34 43.81
C ILE A 828 0.93 -36.85 43.47
N GLN A 829 1.81 -37.41 42.62
CA GLN A 829 2.90 -38.31 43.09
C GLN A 829 3.92 -38.71 41.99
N ILE A 830 5.13 -38.86 42.51
CA ILE A 830 6.43 -39.17 41.91
C ILE A 830 6.51 -40.66 41.54
N SER A 831 7.22 -41.02 40.47
CA SER A 831 8.05 -42.23 40.49
C SER A 831 9.21 -42.17 39.50
N SER A 832 10.33 -42.69 39.99
CA SER A 832 11.66 -42.77 39.42
C SER A 832 12.01 -44.25 39.21
N VAL A 833 12.71 -44.61 38.13
CA VAL A 833 13.47 -45.87 37.98
C VAL A 833 14.60 -45.61 36.95
N LYS A 834 15.87 -45.42 37.31
CA LYS A 834 16.98 -46.33 37.71
C LYS A 834 17.58 -47.26 36.63
N GLY A 835 18.90 -47.07 36.41
CA GLY A 835 19.92 -48.07 36.05
C GLY A 835 20.33 -48.10 34.56
N LYS A 836 21.60 -48.21 34.14
CA LYS A 836 22.88 -48.55 34.79
C LYS A 836 24.07 -48.10 33.93
N GLU A 837 25.23 -48.03 34.57
CA GLU A 837 26.59 -47.69 34.13
C GLU A 837 27.13 -48.48 32.93
N ASN A 838 28.05 -47.91 32.13
CA ASN A 838 29.45 -48.37 32.15
C ASN A 838 30.48 -47.45 31.46
N THR A 839 31.67 -47.53 32.05
CA THR A 839 33.01 -46.92 31.88
C THR A 839 33.66 -46.83 30.49
N GLY A 840 34.59 -45.85 30.33
CA GLY A 840 35.66 -45.85 29.32
C GLY A 840 36.40 -44.51 29.11
N ALA A 841 37.57 -44.33 29.74
CA ALA A 841 38.61 -43.33 29.39
C ALA A 841 39.71 -44.01 28.51
N PRO A 842 40.85 -43.41 28.03
CA PRO A 842 41.41 -42.05 28.23
C PRO A 842 42.16 -41.41 27.01
N SER A 843 42.85 -40.27 27.28
CA SER A 843 44.14 -39.76 26.70
C SER A 843 44.04 -38.46 25.85
N LYS A 844 44.58 -37.32 26.35
CA LYS A 844 45.96 -36.74 26.25
C LYS A 844 46.06 -35.81 25.02
N ASP A 845 46.62 -34.61 25.01
CA ASP A 845 47.45 -33.78 25.90
C ASP A 845 47.27 -32.31 25.43
N MET A 846 47.29 -31.31 26.33
CA MET A 846 48.18 -30.12 26.26
C MET A 846 47.70 -28.95 27.13
N HIS A 847 48.54 -28.67 28.13
CA HIS A 847 48.90 -27.39 28.75
C HIS A 847 47.86 -26.30 29.02
N VAL A 848 47.61 -26.16 30.32
CA VAL A 848 47.08 -25.02 31.06
C VAL A 848 48.03 -23.81 31.00
N VAL A 849 47.48 -22.62 30.69
CA VAL A 849 47.95 -21.32 31.19
C VAL A 849 46.73 -20.64 31.85
N LYS A 850 46.88 -20.29 33.14
CA LYS A 850 45.87 -19.66 34.00
C LYS A 850 45.59 -18.22 33.61
N TRP A 851 44.31 -17.86 33.45
CA TRP A 851 43.78 -16.49 33.56
C TRP A 851 42.52 -16.56 34.44
N ASP A 852 42.67 -16.31 35.74
CA ASP A 852 41.56 -16.14 36.68
C ASP A 852 41.90 -14.91 37.52
N ASP A 853 41.17 -13.81 37.31
CA ASP A 853 40.93 -12.75 38.30
C ASP A 853 39.87 -11.72 37.82
N GLU A 854 39.56 -11.61 36.52
CA GLU A 854 38.54 -10.64 36.02
C GLU A 854 37.07 -11.14 36.07
N HIS A 855 36.81 -12.45 36.18
CA HIS A 855 35.45 -13.00 36.14
C HIS A 855 34.70 -13.03 37.49
N GLN A 856 35.37 -12.81 38.63
CA GLN A 856 34.68 -12.70 39.91
C GLN A 856 34.04 -11.32 40.13
N GLU A 857 34.61 -10.26 39.54
CA GLU A 857 34.10 -8.90 39.73
C GLU A 857 32.82 -8.64 38.91
N GLU A 858 32.69 -9.24 37.73
CA GLU A 858 31.50 -9.14 36.87
C GLU A 858 30.29 -9.90 37.41
N ASN A 859 30.49 -11.12 37.94
CA ASN A 859 29.40 -11.89 38.54
C ASN A 859 28.85 -11.23 39.82
N THR A 860 29.71 -10.57 40.59
CA THR A 860 29.30 -9.83 41.79
C THR A 860 28.48 -8.56 41.44
N LYS A 861 28.77 -7.91 40.30
CA LYS A 861 27.97 -6.78 39.77
C LYS A 861 26.62 -7.23 39.21
N LEU A 862 26.56 -8.37 38.53
CA LEU A 862 25.31 -8.94 38.01
C LEU A 862 24.37 -9.38 39.14
N GLN A 863 24.88 -10.01 40.20
CA GLN A 863 24.06 -10.38 41.37
C GLN A 863 23.51 -9.16 42.10
N LYS A 864 24.32 -8.11 42.33
CA LYS A 864 23.82 -6.86 42.96
C LYS A 864 22.76 -6.15 42.12
N THR A 865 22.87 -6.21 40.79
CA THR A 865 21.88 -5.60 39.89
C THR A 865 20.54 -6.34 39.92
N ALA A 866 20.58 -7.68 40.00
CA ALA A 866 19.39 -8.51 40.16
C ALA A 866 18.70 -8.30 41.53
N GLU A 867 19.47 -8.13 42.61
CA GLU A 867 18.93 -7.83 43.93
C GLU A 867 18.23 -6.46 44.00
N ILE A 868 18.79 -5.45 43.33
CA ILE A 868 18.19 -4.11 43.25
C ILE A 868 16.87 -4.15 42.46
N GLN A 869 16.82 -4.88 41.34
CA GLN A 869 15.57 -5.05 40.58
C GLN A 869 14.50 -5.80 41.39
N ALA A 870 14.89 -6.85 42.12
CA ALA A 870 13.96 -7.60 42.97
C ALA A 870 13.43 -6.74 44.15
N ALA A 871 14.25 -5.87 44.72
CA ALA A 871 13.82 -4.93 45.76
C ALA A 871 12.84 -3.88 45.22
N MET A 872 13.08 -3.36 44.01
CA MET A 872 12.22 -2.36 43.37
C MET A 872 10.83 -2.92 43.03
N ILE A 873 10.77 -4.19 42.59
CA ILE A 873 9.51 -4.90 42.33
C ILE A 873 8.72 -5.10 43.63
N ARG A 874 9.37 -5.50 44.74
CA ARG A 874 8.70 -5.65 46.05
C ARG A 874 8.16 -4.32 46.58
N THR A 875 8.84 -3.20 46.33
CA THR A 875 8.34 -1.88 46.72
C THR A 875 7.11 -1.47 45.91
N LEU A 876 7.11 -1.72 44.59
CA LEU A 876 5.96 -1.44 43.72
C LEU A 876 4.74 -2.31 44.05
N GLU A 877 4.95 -3.58 44.38
CA GLU A 877 3.88 -4.49 44.83
C GLU A 877 3.32 -4.08 46.19
N LYS A 878 4.14 -3.49 47.07
CA LYS A 878 3.69 -2.96 48.37
C LYS A 878 2.87 -1.67 48.21
N GLU A 879 3.28 -0.77 47.30
CA GLU A 879 2.53 0.45 46.97
C GLU A 879 1.19 0.16 46.26
N MET A 880 1.11 -0.91 45.46
CA MET A 880 -0.15 -1.36 44.86
C MET A 880 -1.11 -1.95 45.91
N ASN A 881 -0.61 -2.75 46.84
CA ASN A 881 -1.43 -3.35 47.90
C ASN A 881 -1.89 -2.33 48.98
N GLU A 882 -1.14 -1.25 49.19
CA GLU A 882 -1.54 -0.17 50.11
C GLU A 882 -2.61 0.77 49.48
N LYS A 883 -2.73 0.83 48.15
CA LYS A 883 -3.79 1.61 47.46
C LYS A 883 -5.14 0.90 47.37
N ASP A 884 -5.16 -0.43 47.35
CA ASP A 884 -6.40 -1.22 47.31
C ASP A 884 -7.08 -1.37 48.70
N SER A 885 -6.39 -1.00 49.78
CA SER A 885 -6.90 -1.12 51.16
C SER A 885 -7.52 0.17 51.74
N SER A 886 -7.48 1.30 51.03
CA SER A 886 -8.01 2.59 51.51
C SER A 886 -9.39 2.98 50.98
N ASN A 887 -10.04 2.15 50.14
CA ASN A 887 -11.28 2.52 49.46
C ASN A 887 -12.52 1.72 49.91
N HIS A 888 -12.66 1.47 51.22
CA HIS A 888 -13.96 1.07 51.80
C HIS A 888 -14.07 1.54 53.24
N LYS A 889 -14.64 2.74 53.47
CA LYS A 889 -15.48 3.08 54.63
C LYS A 889 -16.09 4.48 54.56
N THR A 890 -17.42 4.48 54.43
CA THR A 890 -18.43 5.28 55.17
C THR A 890 -18.59 6.81 54.99
N VAL A 891 -19.88 7.16 54.77
CA VAL A 891 -20.69 8.25 55.35
C VAL A 891 -21.27 9.29 54.38
N THR A 892 -22.59 9.18 54.32
CA THR A 892 -23.70 10.08 53.99
C THR A 892 -23.62 11.56 54.44
N LYS A 893 -24.29 12.41 53.62
CA LYS A 893 -25.10 13.60 53.96
C LYS A 893 -24.43 14.95 54.29
N SER A 894 -25.16 15.99 53.86
CA SER A 894 -25.07 17.45 54.12
C SER A 894 -23.99 18.19 53.31
N SER A 895 -24.31 18.98 52.28
CA SER A 895 -25.06 20.25 52.17
C SER A 895 -24.19 21.50 52.37
N SER A 896 -24.22 22.33 51.32
CA SER A 896 -24.19 23.81 51.31
C SER A 896 -22.91 24.60 51.62
N CYS A 897 -22.76 25.64 50.78
CA CYS A 897 -22.12 26.96 50.98
C CYS A 897 -20.65 27.17 50.59
N SER A 898 -20.48 27.64 49.35
CA SER A 898 -20.09 29.02 48.95
C SER A 898 -18.89 29.74 49.60
N LEU A 899 -18.15 30.44 48.71
CA LEU A 899 -17.15 31.52 48.91
C LEU A 899 -15.76 30.98 49.31
N LEU A 900 -14.67 31.23 48.59
CA LEU A 900 -14.19 32.37 47.79
C LEU A 900 -13.35 31.88 46.59
#